data_AF-A0A8C0CGW8-F1
#
_entry.id   AF-A0A8C0CGW8-F1
#
_cell.length_a   1.000
_cell.length_b   1.000
_cell.length_c   1.000
_cell.angle_alpha   90.00
_cell.angle_beta   90.00
_cell.angle_gamma   90.00
#
_symmetry.space_group_name_H-M   'P 1'
#
loop_
_entity.id
_entity.type
_entity.pdbx_description
1 polymer ?
#
loop_
_entity_poly.entity_id
_entity_poly.type
_entity_poly.pdbx_seq_one_letter_code
_entity_poly.pdbx_strand_id
1 'polypeptide(L)'
;MDRGTFPQAVALLLAVCSLGPTSLAETVYCDLQPVDPQVTYITSQVSEGCVAQSPNATLEVHILFLEFLKEVSVLELTLQTSKQNGTLPREVLLILSTNKTIFLKLQAPGIPLHLAYNPNLVIFQEPTEVNTTQLPPFATKGELLNWADTKGPITSAAELNNPQSILLRLDQAPRSPSSCSLEPHKDMGHTLEWSPNAQASVRGCRLEGVAGHKEAHILRVLPGPEAWPRTVTVKVELSCASRDPDAAVLILQGPPYVSWLIDANHNMQIWTTGEYSFKIFPEKNIRGFHLPNTTQGLLGEARRLNASVVASFVELPLASVVSLRAPSCGSGLQPSPTPVQTTPPKEGCNQELLLSLIQPKCSDDVMTLVLNKDLISTLRCTITSLTFWDSSCQAEDRDDRFVLRSGYSSCGMIVTENVISNEVIVNLLSSSSPQQKKVQCINMDSLSFQLGLYLSPHFLQASNTIELGQQGFVQVSVSPSIPELTIQLDSCQLNLGPDMEIVELIQSQAAKSSCVSLLSPSPGGDMRFSFLLRGYMVPMPTTGILSCTVALRLSTWSLDVQRTVSTRLNIVSPGLHGCADKGLVLPAVLGITFGAFLIGALLTAALWYIYLHTRHPGKREPVVAVAAPASSESSSTNHSIGSTQSTPCSTSSMA
;
A
#
# COMPACT_ATOMS: atom_id res chain seq x y z
N MET A 1 19.97 -41.35 77.11
CA MET A 1 21.23 -40.63 77.39
C MET A 1 22.32 -41.39 76.65
N ASP A 2 22.98 -40.92 75.59
CA ASP A 2 22.84 -39.70 74.82
C ASP A 2 23.16 -40.00 73.34
N ARG A 3 22.27 -39.50 72.48
CA ARG A 3 22.51 -39.23 71.07
C ARG A 3 23.20 -37.87 70.99
N GLY A 4 24.37 -37.77 70.37
CA GLY A 4 24.85 -36.48 69.90
C GLY A 4 26.33 -36.41 69.67
N THR A 5 26.78 -36.70 68.44
CA THR A 5 28.05 -36.18 67.87
C THR A 5 28.23 -36.53 66.38
N PHE A 6 27.15 -36.68 65.60
CA PHE A 6 27.27 -36.93 64.16
C PHE A 6 26.51 -35.99 63.19
N PRO A 7 25.69 -34.99 63.60
CA PRO A 7 25.05 -34.11 62.62
C PRO A 7 25.76 -32.76 62.40
N GLN A 8 26.82 -32.41 63.14
CA GLN A 8 27.44 -31.08 63.01
C GLN A 8 28.51 -30.98 61.91
N ALA A 9 29.22 -32.06 61.59
CA ALA A 9 30.26 -32.02 60.55
C ALA A 9 29.67 -31.99 59.11
N VAL A 10 28.54 -32.65 58.89
CA VAL A 10 27.85 -32.67 57.58
C VAL A 10 27.09 -31.36 57.32
N ALA A 11 26.57 -30.73 58.38
CA ALA A 11 25.92 -29.41 58.27
C ALA A 11 26.92 -28.28 57.91
N LEU A 12 28.16 -28.35 58.42
CA LEU A 12 29.19 -27.35 58.07
C LEU A 12 29.71 -27.50 56.64
N LEU A 13 29.81 -28.72 56.10
CA LEU A 13 30.21 -28.95 54.71
C LEU A 13 29.13 -28.56 53.69
N LEU A 14 27.84 -28.67 54.05
CA LEU A 14 26.74 -28.20 53.20
C LEU A 14 26.49 -26.68 53.28
N ALA A 15 26.93 -26.01 54.35
CA ALA A 15 26.90 -24.56 54.48
C ALA A 15 28.00 -23.85 53.67
N VAL A 16 29.13 -24.53 53.38
CA VAL A 16 30.21 -23.98 52.54
C VAL A 16 29.91 -24.18 51.04
N CYS A 17 29.11 -25.20 50.66
CA CYS A 17 28.71 -25.44 49.28
C CYS A 17 27.48 -24.65 48.80
N SER A 18 26.86 -23.83 49.66
CA SER A 18 25.73 -22.94 49.31
C SER A 18 26.15 -21.49 49.07
N LEU A 19 27.43 -21.16 49.27
CA LEU A 19 28.05 -19.94 48.75
C LEU A 19 28.53 -20.19 47.31
N GLY A 20 27.56 -20.43 46.42
CA GLY A 20 27.76 -20.00 45.03
C GLY A 20 28.00 -18.48 45.03
N PRO A 21 28.75 -17.92 44.07
CA PRO A 21 28.94 -16.48 44.02
C PRO A 21 27.56 -15.84 43.88
N THR A 22 27.04 -15.28 44.96
CA THR A 22 26.01 -14.25 44.88
C THR A 22 26.62 -13.20 43.98
N SER A 23 26.11 -13.07 42.75
CA SER A 23 26.53 -11.99 41.86
C SER A 23 26.49 -10.72 42.69
N LEU A 24 27.64 -10.08 42.92
CA LEU A 24 27.67 -8.76 43.53
C LEU A 24 26.69 -7.92 42.69
N ALA A 25 25.57 -7.53 43.29
CA ALA A 25 24.69 -6.56 42.68
C ALA A 25 25.55 -5.33 42.36
N GLU A 26 25.49 -4.84 41.13
CA GLU A 26 26.31 -3.71 40.70
C GLU A 26 26.12 -2.53 41.66
N THR A 27 27.22 -1.88 42.02
CA THR A 27 27.19 -0.67 42.85
C THR A 27 26.33 0.38 42.18
N VAL A 28 25.29 0.86 42.88
CA VAL A 28 24.42 1.94 42.41
C VAL A 28 25.12 3.27 42.65
N TYR A 29 25.36 4.04 41.59
CA TYR A 29 26.09 5.31 41.66
C TYR A 29 25.18 6.53 41.83
N CYS A 30 23.99 6.49 41.24
CA CYS A 30 22.95 7.51 41.35
C CYS A 30 21.59 6.97 40.84
N ASP A 31 20.52 7.62 41.26
CA ASP A 31 19.17 7.40 40.73
C ASP A 31 18.88 8.35 39.57
N LEU A 32 18.52 7.78 38.42
CA LEU A 32 18.23 8.50 37.19
C LEU A 32 16.83 9.13 37.24
N GLN A 33 16.76 10.45 37.09
CA GLN A 33 15.51 11.22 37.07
C GLN A 33 15.28 11.84 35.68
N PRO A 34 14.03 12.08 35.24
CA PRO A 34 13.75 12.79 33.99
C PRO A 34 14.37 14.19 33.98
N VAL A 35 14.94 14.60 32.84
CA VAL A 35 15.63 15.89 32.65
C VAL A 35 15.28 16.56 31.32
N ASP A 36 15.53 17.86 31.22
CA ASP A 36 15.13 18.72 30.10
C ASP A 36 15.89 18.58 28.76
N PRO A 37 17.12 18.00 28.63
CA PRO A 37 17.78 17.88 27.34
C PRO A 37 16.92 17.13 26.31
N GLN A 38 16.99 17.58 25.06
CA GLN A 38 16.18 17.04 23.98
C GLN A 38 17.03 16.11 23.12
N VAL A 39 16.54 14.89 22.90
CA VAL A 39 17.15 13.91 22.01
C VAL A 39 16.16 13.52 20.94
N THR A 40 16.55 13.74 19.69
CA THR A 40 15.86 13.23 18.51
C THR A 40 16.77 12.27 17.77
N TYR A 41 16.19 11.31 17.06
CA TYR A 41 16.96 10.31 16.33
C TYR A 41 16.24 9.83 15.08
N ILE A 42 17.03 9.33 14.13
CA ILE A 42 16.58 8.65 12.92
C ILE A 42 17.01 7.20 13.03
N THR A 43 16.11 6.27 12.76
CA THR A 43 16.38 4.83 12.84
C THR A 43 15.83 4.10 11.62
N SER A 44 16.43 2.95 11.29
CA SER A 44 15.92 1.98 10.32
C SER A 44 15.17 0.83 10.98
N GLN A 45 15.15 0.77 12.32
CA GLN A 45 14.45 -0.27 13.06
C GLN A 45 12.96 0.08 13.16
N VAL A 46 12.12 -0.92 12.91
CA VAL A 46 10.65 -0.80 12.94
C VAL A 46 10.05 -1.82 13.89
N SER A 47 8.78 -1.63 14.28
CA SER A 47 8.12 -2.50 15.27
C SER A 47 7.90 -3.90 14.70
N GLU A 48 7.32 -3.97 13.51
CA GLU A 48 7.27 -5.14 12.64
C GLU A 48 7.61 -4.70 11.23
N GLY A 49 8.35 -5.53 10.49
CA GLY A 49 8.65 -5.20 9.10
C GLY A 49 9.28 -6.32 8.30
N CYS A 50 9.38 -6.10 7.00
CA CYS A 50 10.07 -6.99 6.08
C CYS A 50 10.58 -6.21 4.86
N VAL A 51 11.66 -6.73 4.27
CA VAL A 51 12.21 -6.26 3.00
C VAL A 51 12.39 -7.47 2.12
N ALA A 52 11.92 -7.40 0.88
CA ALA A 52 12.00 -8.46 -0.10
C ALA A 52 12.46 -7.92 -1.47
N GLN A 53 13.10 -8.80 -2.25
CA GLN A 53 13.57 -8.47 -3.59
C GLN A 53 12.59 -8.99 -4.64
N SER A 54 12.23 -8.13 -5.58
CA SER A 54 11.50 -8.52 -6.80
C SER A 54 12.19 -7.96 -8.06
N PRO A 55 13.17 -8.69 -8.62
CA PRO A 55 14.01 -8.18 -9.70
C PRO A 55 13.24 -8.05 -11.02
N ASN A 56 12.20 -8.85 -11.25
CA ASN A 56 11.47 -8.92 -12.51
C ASN A 56 10.11 -8.19 -12.49
N ALA A 57 9.76 -7.53 -11.39
CA ALA A 57 8.48 -6.84 -11.27
C ALA A 57 8.48 -5.49 -12.01
N THR A 58 7.39 -5.25 -12.74
CA THR A 58 7.08 -3.96 -13.37
C THR A 58 6.45 -2.98 -12.37
N LEU A 59 5.77 -3.52 -11.35
CA LEU A 59 5.15 -2.78 -10.26
C LEU A 59 5.65 -3.32 -8.90
N GLU A 60 6.07 -2.42 -8.01
CA GLU A 60 6.52 -2.76 -6.66
C GLU A 60 5.56 -2.24 -5.59
N VAL A 61 5.29 -3.07 -4.59
CA VAL A 61 4.31 -2.75 -3.54
C VAL A 61 5.01 -2.47 -2.21
N HIS A 62 4.77 -1.27 -1.67
CA HIS A 62 5.28 -0.84 -0.37
C HIS A 62 4.12 -0.56 0.59
N ILE A 63 4.21 -1.05 1.82
CA ILE A 63 3.13 -0.96 2.80
C ILE A 63 3.63 -0.28 4.06
N LEU A 64 2.92 0.78 4.48
CA LEU A 64 3.18 1.46 5.75
C LEU A 64 1.95 1.33 6.67
N PHE A 65 2.14 0.66 7.80
CA PHE A 65 1.20 0.64 8.91
C PHE A 65 1.61 1.74 9.89
N LEU A 66 0.75 2.74 10.06
CA LEU A 66 1.04 3.95 10.81
C LEU A 66 0.12 4.04 12.03
N GLU A 67 0.71 4.03 13.22
CA GLU A 67 -0.05 4.14 14.47
C GLU A 67 0.24 5.48 15.14
N PHE A 68 -0.78 6.34 15.28
CA PHE A 68 -0.64 7.64 15.94
C PHE A 68 -1.34 7.66 17.30
N LEU A 69 -0.77 8.45 18.22
CA LEU A 69 -1.32 8.67 19.57
C LEU A 69 -2.37 9.80 19.61
N LYS A 70 -2.22 10.81 18.74
CA LYS A 70 -3.14 11.96 18.64
C LYS A 70 -4.22 11.67 17.61
N GLU A 71 -5.43 12.21 17.82
CA GLU A 71 -6.53 12.11 16.85
C GLU A 71 -6.15 12.67 15.47
N VAL A 72 -5.31 13.71 15.46
CA VAL A 72 -4.76 14.30 14.24
C VAL A 72 -3.26 14.49 14.37
N SER A 73 -2.52 14.04 13.35
CA SER A 73 -1.05 14.16 13.29
C SER A 73 -0.57 14.66 11.92
N VAL A 74 0.61 15.26 11.87
CA VAL A 74 1.28 15.66 10.62
C VAL A 74 2.39 14.67 10.32
N LEU A 75 2.45 14.18 9.08
CA LEU A 75 3.46 13.23 8.62
C LEU A 75 4.17 13.75 7.37
N GLU A 76 5.49 13.81 7.40
CA GLU A 76 6.32 14.04 6.21
C GLU A 76 6.78 12.70 5.63
N LEU A 77 6.39 12.42 4.38
CA LEU A 77 6.76 11.19 3.67
C LEU A 77 7.50 11.53 2.38
N THR A 78 8.75 11.08 2.30
CA THR A 78 9.61 11.28 1.13
C THR A 78 9.95 9.93 0.49
N LEU A 79 9.66 9.80 -0.80
CA LEU A 79 10.07 8.66 -1.61
C LEU A 79 11.30 9.04 -2.44
N GLN A 80 12.31 8.19 -2.41
CA GLN A 80 13.57 8.41 -3.11
C GLN A 80 13.91 7.22 -4.00
N THR A 81 14.34 7.49 -5.23
CA THR A 81 14.90 6.49 -6.15
C THR A 81 16.40 6.69 -6.30
N SER A 82 17.16 5.60 -6.43
CA SER A 82 18.55 5.65 -6.90
C SER A 82 18.62 6.11 -8.35
N LYS A 83 19.60 6.94 -8.67
CA LYS A 83 20.00 7.25 -10.06
C LYS A 83 20.64 6.01 -10.71
N GLN A 84 19.84 5.01 -11.06
CA GLN A 84 20.30 3.98 -12.00
C GLN A 84 20.15 4.51 -13.42
N ASN A 85 21.27 4.78 -14.07
CA ASN A 85 21.31 5.13 -15.48
C ASN A 85 20.80 3.94 -16.31
N GLY A 86 19.62 4.08 -16.93
CA GLY A 86 19.20 3.25 -18.05
C GLY A 86 18.13 2.20 -17.80
N THR A 87 17.53 2.10 -16.60
CA THR A 87 16.35 1.24 -16.36
C THR A 87 15.06 2.05 -16.45
N LEU A 88 14.05 1.49 -17.13
CA LEU A 88 12.71 2.06 -17.25
C LEU A 88 12.14 2.34 -15.84
N PRO A 89 11.48 3.50 -15.59
CA PRO A 89 10.92 3.79 -14.27
C PRO A 89 9.87 2.72 -13.90
N ARG A 90 10.07 2.05 -12.76
CA ARG A 90 9.13 1.06 -12.21
C ARG A 90 7.94 1.78 -11.60
N GLU A 91 6.75 1.25 -11.82
CA GLU A 91 5.54 1.73 -11.14
C GLU A 91 5.55 1.31 -9.67
N VAL A 92 5.12 2.20 -8.79
CA VAL A 92 5.16 1.99 -7.35
C VAL A 92 3.75 2.06 -6.80
N LEU A 93 3.29 1.03 -6.13
CA LEU A 93 2.07 1.07 -5.34
C LEU A 93 2.43 1.23 -3.86
N LEU A 94 2.11 2.40 -3.30
CA LEU A 94 2.28 2.68 -1.89
C LEU A 94 0.93 2.60 -1.17
N ILE A 95 0.86 1.71 -0.18
CA ILE A 95 -0.32 1.46 0.63
C ILE A 95 -0.12 2.10 2.01
N LEU A 96 -1.01 3.01 2.38
CA LEU A 96 -0.99 3.70 3.66
C LEU A 96 -2.18 3.25 4.51
N SER A 97 -1.88 2.53 5.60
CA SER A 97 -2.88 2.15 6.61
C SER A 97 -2.61 2.93 7.88
N THR A 98 -3.59 3.71 8.34
CA THR A 98 -3.48 4.55 9.55
C THR A 98 -4.67 4.32 10.48
N ASN A 99 -4.43 4.37 11.79
CA ASN A 99 -5.47 4.24 12.81
C ASN A 99 -6.19 5.57 13.12
N LYS A 100 -5.57 6.71 12.77
CA LYS A 100 -6.04 8.08 13.08
C LYS A 100 -5.92 8.99 11.86
N THR A 101 -6.48 10.19 11.96
CA THR A 101 -6.42 11.18 10.87
C THR A 101 -5.01 11.75 10.76
N ILE A 102 -4.48 11.82 9.54
CA ILE A 102 -3.16 12.39 9.25
C ILE A 102 -3.25 13.46 8.18
N PHE A 103 -2.46 14.51 8.37
CA PHE A 103 -2.10 15.45 7.33
C PHE A 103 -0.76 15.03 6.71
N LEU A 104 -0.83 14.51 5.50
CA LEU A 104 0.30 13.97 4.77
C LEU A 104 0.94 15.04 3.89
N LYS A 105 2.24 15.25 4.08
CA LYS A 105 3.10 15.99 3.16
C LYS A 105 3.93 14.98 2.38
N LEU A 106 3.49 14.71 1.15
CA LEU A 106 4.09 13.69 0.28
C LEU A 106 5.08 14.33 -0.70
N GLN A 107 6.30 13.80 -0.74
CA GLN A 107 7.33 14.18 -1.71
C GLN A 107 7.76 12.95 -2.52
N ALA A 108 7.39 12.90 -3.80
CA ALA A 108 7.71 11.79 -4.70
C ALA A 108 8.20 12.31 -6.07
N PRO A 109 9.40 12.91 -6.15
CA PRO A 109 9.87 13.57 -7.37
C PRO A 109 10.22 12.55 -8.47
N GLY A 110 9.48 12.58 -9.59
CA GLY A 110 9.79 11.78 -10.78
C GLY A 110 9.50 10.28 -10.64
N ILE A 111 8.59 9.90 -9.73
CA ILE A 111 8.22 8.50 -9.46
C ILE A 111 6.79 8.26 -9.98
N PRO A 112 6.56 7.27 -10.86
CA PRO A 112 5.20 6.88 -11.25
C PRO A 112 4.53 6.14 -10.08
N LEU A 113 3.86 6.91 -9.23
CA LEU A 113 3.30 6.48 -7.95
C LEU A 113 1.79 6.25 -8.05
N HIS A 114 1.35 5.14 -7.46
CA HIS A 114 -0.04 4.82 -7.16
C HIS A 114 -0.20 4.78 -5.64
N LEU A 115 -1.22 5.43 -5.10
CA LEU A 115 -1.50 5.50 -3.68
C LEU A 115 -2.78 4.74 -3.33
N ALA A 116 -2.71 3.85 -2.35
CA ALA A 116 -3.90 3.22 -1.77
C ALA A 116 -4.04 3.62 -0.30
N TYR A 117 -5.14 4.29 0.05
CA TYR A 117 -5.37 4.80 1.41
C TYR A 117 -6.86 5.00 1.71
N ASN A 118 -7.21 5.23 2.97
CA ASN A 118 -8.56 5.61 3.37
C ASN A 118 -8.76 7.14 3.28
N PRO A 119 -9.61 7.66 2.38
CA PRO A 119 -9.78 9.10 2.15
C PRO A 119 -10.40 9.85 3.33
N ASN A 120 -10.99 9.14 4.29
CA ASN A 120 -11.50 9.76 5.52
C ASN A 120 -10.41 9.99 6.58
N LEU A 121 -9.25 9.33 6.44
CA LEU A 121 -8.16 9.38 7.42
C LEU A 121 -6.91 10.08 6.89
N VAL A 122 -6.66 10.09 5.58
CA VAL A 122 -5.48 10.74 5.01
C VAL A 122 -5.88 11.98 4.25
N ILE A 123 -5.37 13.13 4.67
CA ILE A 123 -5.61 14.43 4.04
C ILE A 123 -4.28 14.98 3.54
N PHE A 124 -4.18 15.34 2.27
CA PHE A 124 -2.96 15.90 1.70
C PHE A 124 -2.87 17.40 2.02
N GLN A 125 -1.69 17.87 2.43
CA GLN A 125 -1.43 19.30 2.62
C GLN A 125 -1.39 20.06 1.29
N GLU A 126 -0.81 19.44 0.26
CA GLU A 126 -0.69 19.99 -1.09
C GLU A 126 -1.39 19.06 -2.09
N PRO A 127 -2.13 19.59 -3.08
CA PRO A 127 -2.76 18.78 -4.12
C PRO A 127 -1.68 18.05 -4.91
N THR A 128 -1.69 16.72 -4.87
CA THR A 128 -0.71 15.87 -5.56
C THR A 128 -1.38 15.22 -6.77
N GLU A 129 -0.81 15.37 -7.98
CA GLU A 129 -1.25 14.70 -9.21
C GLU A 129 -0.82 13.22 -9.20
N VAL A 130 -1.38 12.43 -8.28
CA VAL A 130 -1.01 11.02 -8.09
C VAL A 130 -2.25 10.15 -8.30
N ASN A 131 -2.08 9.00 -8.93
CA ASN A 131 -3.18 8.04 -9.09
C ASN A 131 -3.55 7.47 -7.72
N THR A 132 -4.80 7.62 -7.30
CA THR A 132 -5.26 7.16 -5.99
C THR A 132 -6.28 6.03 -6.10
N THR A 133 -6.31 5.16 -5.11
CA THR A 133 -7.25 4.06 -4.98
C THR A 133 -7.75 4.03 -3.54
N GLN A 134 -9.06 3.90 -3.35
CA GLN A 134 -9.62 3.76 -2.01
C GLN A 134 -9.24 2.40 -1.43
N LEU A 135 -8.62 2.42 -0.24
CA LEU A 135 -8.27 1.20 0.48
C LEU A 135 -9.56 0.54 1.04
N PRO A 136 -9.81 -0.76 0.74
CA PRO A 136 -10.91 -1.49 1.36
C PRO A 136 -10.77 -1.55 2.90
N PRO A 137 -11.87 -1.66 3.64
CA PRO A 137 -11.80 -1.89 5.08
C PRO A 137 -11.31 -3.32 5.34
N PHE A 138 -10.16 -3.45 6.00
CA PHE A 138 -9.59 -4.74 6.42
C PHE A 138 -9.70 -4.89 7.94
N ALA A 139 -10.02 -6.10 8.41
CA ALA A 139 -10.08 -6.39 9.85
C ALA A 139 -8.70 -6.72 10.43
N THR A 140 -7.79 -7.24 9.61
CA THR A 140 -6.45 -7.66 10.05
C THR A 140 -5.34 -7.20 9.10
N LYS A 141 -4.12 -7.04 9.61
CA LYS A 141 -2.92 -6.76 8.80
C LYS A 141 -2.68 -7.85 7.73
N GLY A 142 -3.00 -9.11 8.05
CA GLY A 142 -2.86 -10.25 7.15
C GLY A 142 -3.77 -10.16 5.92
N GLU A 143 -5.02 -9.71 6.08
CA GLU A 143 -5.92 -9.46 4.95
C GLU A 143 -5.39 -8.38 4.01
N LEU A 144 -4.83 -7.29 4.56
CA LEU A 144 -4.24 -6.22 3.77
C LEU A 144 -3.00 -6.73 3.00
N LEU A 145 -2.13 -7.50 3.64
CA LEU A 145 -0.97 -8.12 2.99
C LEU A 145 -1.40 -9.05 1.83
N ASN A 146 -2.40 -9.90 2.05
CA ASN A 146 -2.92 -10.79 1.00
C ASN A 146 -3.51 -9.98 -0.17
N TRP A 147 -4.27 -8.93 0.11
CA TRP A 147 -4.80 -8.04 -0.92
C TRP A 147 -3.68 -7.33 -1.69
N ALA A 148 -2.66 -6.83 -1.00
CA ALA A 148 -1.51 -6.18 -1.60
C ALA A 148 -0.74 -7.12 -2.55
N ASP A 149 -0.58 -8.38 -2.16
CA ASP A 149 0.08 -9.42 -2.97
C ASP A 149 -0.68 -9.70 -4.29
N THR A 150 -2.01 -9.50 -4.32
CA THR A 150 -2.80 -9.58 -5.58
C THR A 150 -2.54 -8.42 -6.54
N LYS A 151 -2.01 -7.30 -6.06
CA LYS A 151 -1.69 -6.11 -6.88
C LYS A 151 -0.28 -6.15 -7.43
N GLY A 152 0.65 -6.70 -6.66
CA GLY A 152 2.04 -6.86 -7.06
C GLY A 152 2.89 -7.41 -5.92
N PRO A 153 4.15 -7.77 -6.19
CA PRO A 153 5.04 -8.29 -5.17
C PRO A 153 5.38 -7.22 -4.12
N ILE A 154 5.20 -7.60 -2.86
CA ILE A 154 5.51 -6.74 -1.71
C ILE A 154 7.02 -6.68 -1.53
N THR A 155 7.62 -5.50 -1.76
CA THR A 155 9.05 -5.25 -1.64
C THR A 155 9.44 -4.75 -0.25
N SER A 156 8.55 -4.02 0.43
CA SER A 156 8.74 -3.71 1.84
C SER A 156 7.43 -3.47 2.56
N ALA A 157 7.33 -3.94 3.80
CA ALA A 157 6.26 -3.58 4.72
C ALA A 157 6.86 -3.14 6.05
N ALA A 158 6.32 -2.08 6.66
CA ALA A 158 6.82 -1.57 7.93
C ALA A 158 5.68 -1.02 8.80
N GLU A 159 5.77 -1.29 10.10
CA GLU A 159 4.92 -0.74 11.14
C GLU A 159 5.67 0.29 11.99
N LEU A 160 5.12 1.50 11.99
CA LEU A 160 5.75 2.68 12.57
C LEU A 160 4.84 3.30 13.63
N ASN A 161 5.41 3.47 14.82
CA ASN A 161 4.73 4.04 15.97
C ASN A 161 5.01 5.54 16.08
N ASN A 162 3.96 6.33 15.91
CA ASN A 162 3.92 7.79 15.98
C ASN A 162 5.06 8.48 15.16
N PRO A 163 5.19 8.19 13.85
CA PRO A 163 6.25 8.75 13.02
C PRO A 163 6.05 10.25 12.78
N GLN A 164 7.15 11.01 12.81
CA GLN A 164 7.20 12.41 12.39
C GLN A 164 7.59 12.55 10.92
N SER A 165 8.64 11.83 10.50
CA SER A 165 9.11 11.80 9.11
C SER A 165 9.50 10.40 8.69
N ILE A 166 9.25 10.06 7.42
CA ILE A 166 9.60 8.77 6.81
C ILE A 166 10.32 9.03 5.49
N LEU A 167 11.48 8.39 5.32
CA LEU A 167 12.22 8.31 4.07
C LEU A 167 12.19 6.86 3.59
N LEU A 168 11.51 6.64 2.46
CA LEU A 168 11.43 5.34 1.80
C LEU A 168 12.28 5.35 0.52
N ARG A 169 13.27 4.46 0.45
CA ARG A 169 14.16 4.33 -0.70
C ARG A 169 13.76 3.10 -1.51
N LEU A 170 13.46 3.31 -2.78
CA LEU A 170 12.93 2.31 -3.72
C LEU A 170 14.04 1.50 -4.42
N ASP A 171 15.18 1.34 -3.76
CA ASP A 171 16.33 0.68 -4.34
C ASP A 171 16.23 -0.84 -4.19
N GLN A 172 16.68 -1.59 -5.18
CA GLN A 172 16.79 -3.03 -5.03
C GLN A 172 17.71 -3.38 -3.86
N ALA A 173 17.23 -4.24 -2.96
CA ALA A 173 18.00 -4.80 -1.87
C ALA A 173 18.51 -6.20 -2.26
N PRO A 174 19.71 -6.33 -2.86
CA PRO A 174 20.19 -7.59 -3.46
C PRO A 174 20.49 -8.72 -2.46
N ARG A 175 20.39 -8.45 -1.14
CA ARG A 175 20.57 -9.45 -0.07
C ARG A 175 19.26 -9.86 0.60
N SER A 176 18.13 -9.32 0.15
CA SER A 176 16.83 -9.56 0.76
C SER A 176 16.16 -10.83 0.22
N PRO A 177 15.33 -11.51 1.02
CA PRO A 177 14.57 -12.69 0.58
C PRO A 177 13.62 -12.35 -0.59
N SER A 178 13.15 -13.36 -1.32
CA SER A 178 12.19 -13.18 -2.41
C SER A 178 10.74 -12.98 -1.95
N SER A 179 10.46 -13.16 -0.66
CA SER A 179 9.13 -12.99 -0.06
C SER A 179 9.20 -12.12 1.19
N CYS A 180 8.17 -11.32 1.43
CA CYS A 180 8.10 -10.38 2.54
C CYS A 180 7.26 -10.99 3.67
N SER A 181 7.90 -11.44 4.75
CA SER A 181 7.24 -11.92 5.98
C SER A 181 7.55 -10.99 7.15
N LEU A 182 6.53 -10.44 7.81
CA LEU A 182 6.72 -9.51 8.92
C LEU A 182 7.51 -10.15 10.07
N GLU A 183 8.61 -9.51 10.46
CA GLU A 183 9.44 -9.87 11.60
C GLU A 183 9.42 -8.75 12.66
N PRO A 184 9.33 -9.08 13.96
CA PRO A 184 9.36 -8.08 15.02
C PRO A 184 10.76 -7.46 15.16
N HIS A 185 10.81 -6.16 15.47
CA HIS A 185 12.05 -5.38 15.64
C HIS A 185 12.97 -5.40 14.41
N LYS A 186 12.39 -5.58 13.21
CA LYS A 186 13.14 -5.70 11.95
C LYS A 186 13.93 -4.43 11.67
N ASP A 187 15.14 -4.63 11.17
CA ASP A 187 15.97 -3.57 10.63
C ASP A 187 15.75 -3.46 9.11
N MET A 188 15.17 -2.35 8.66
CA MET A 188 14.86 -2.10 7.25
C MET A 188 16.09 -1.70 6.43
N GLY A 189 17.26 -1.57 7.07
CA GLY A 189 18.51 -1.24 6.40
C GLY A 189 18.44 0.09 5.66
N HIS A 190 18.85 0.08 4.38
CA HIS A 190 18.81 1.26 3.53
C HIS A 190 17.40 1.59 3.01
N THR A 191 16.48 0.61 3.01
CA THR A 191 15.15 0.73 2.39
C THR A 191 14.27 1.75 3.09
N LEU A 192 14.34 1.84 4.42
CA LEU A 192 13.50 2.76 5.18
C LEU A 192 14.27 3.36 6.35
N GLU A 193 14.22 4.69 6.45
CA GLU A 193 14.66 5.46 7.60
C GLU A 193 13.51 6.35 8.08
N TRP A 194 13.33 6.47 9.39
CA TRP A 194 12.25 7.28 9.93
C TRP A 194 12.64 7.95 11.24
N SER A 195 11.96 9.05 11.57
CA SER A 195 12.09 9.74 12.84
C SER A 195 10.79 9.62 13.64
N PRO A 196 10.83 9.18 14.91
CA PRO A 196 9.66 9.21 15.79
C PRO A 196 9.33 10.64 16.24
N ASN A 197 8.06 10.95 16.40
CA ASN A 197 7.58 12.24 16.92
C ASN A 197 7.77 12.36 18.45
N ALA A 198 7.86 11.24 19.16
CA ALA A 198 8.16 11.24 20.59
C ALA A 198 9.66 11.46 20.81
N GLN A 199 10.01 12.46 21.63
CA GLN A 199 11.39 12.64 22.09
C GLN A 199 11.82 11.44 22.95
N ALA A 200 13.09 11.07 22.85
CA ALA A 200 13.61 9.99 23.67
C ALA A 200 13.59 10.40 25.15
N SER A 201 13.30 9.46 26.05
CA SER A 201 13.31 9.72 27.49
C SER A 201 14.74 9.97 27.95
N VAL A 202 15.06 11.24 28.20
CA VAL A 202 16.36 11.65 28.74
C VAL A 202 16.30 11.68 30.25
N ARG A 203 17.27 11.01 30.86
CA ARG A 203 17.42 10.94 32.31
C ARG A 203 18.74 11.56 32.74
N GLY A 204 18.85 11.97 33.99
CA GLY A 204 20.05 12.57 34.55
C GLY A 204 20.12 12.35 36.04
N CYS A 205 21.29 12.61 36.62
CA CYS A 205 21.50 12.45 38.06
C CYS A 205 22.74 13.24 38.52
N ARG A 206 22.92 13.35 39.83
CA ARG A 206 24.13 13.91 40.44
C ARG A 206 24.97 12.77 41.02
N LEU A 207 26.27 12.81 40.79
CA LEU A 207 27.21 11.83 41.31
C LEU A 207 27.79 12.34 42.63
N GLU A 208 27.48 11.63 43.72
CA GLU A 208 27.99 12.00 45.05
C GLU A 208 29.50 11.77 45.18
N GLY A 209 30.17 12.63 45.94
CA GLY A 209 31.60 12.50 46.26
C GLY A 209 32.57 12.95 45.16
N VAL A 210 32.09 13.62 44.10
CA VAL A 210 32.94 14.19 43.04
C VAL A 210 32.96 15.71 43.14
N ALA A 211 34.16 16.29 43.23
CA ALA A 211 34.35 17.74 43.22
C ALA A 211 34.39 18.30 41.79
N GLY A 212 33.83 19.51 41.59
CA GLY A 212 33.80 20.20 40.29
C GLY A 212 32.39 20.29 39.67
N HIS A 213 32.33 20.80 38.45
CA HIS A 213 31.10 21.03 37.67
C HIS A 213 31.11 20.34 36.30
N LYS A 214 31.90 19.27 36.16
CA LYS A 214 32.00 18.53 34.90
C LYS A 214 30.71 17.75 34.63
N GLU A 215 30.17 17.88 33.42
CA GLU A 215 28.95 17.22 32.98
C GLU A 215 29.24 16.01 32.10
N ALA A 216 28.49 14.92 32.29
CA ALA A 216 28.52 13.73 31.43
C ALA A 216 27.25 13.61 30.60
N HIS A 217 27.44 13.43 29.29
CA HIS A 217 26.41 13.08 28.31
C HIS A 217 26.64 11.63 27.88
N ILE A 218 25.71 10.75 28.22
CA ILE A 218 25.80 9.30 28.01
C ILE A 218 24.73 8.89 27.00
N LEU A 219 25.16 8.35 25.87
CA LEU A 219 24.30 7.78 24.83
C LEU A 219 24.61 6.28 24.73
N ARG A 220 23.58 5.46 24.95
CA ARG A 220 23.66 4.00 24.84
C ARG A 220 22.79 3.50 23.69
N VAL A 221 23.41 2.91 22.68
CA VAL A 221 22.75 2.23 21.57
C VAL A 221 22.56 0.76 21.93
N LEU A 222 21.32 0.30 21.90
CA LEU A 222 20.96 -1.08 22.19
C LEU A 222 21.29 -2.00 21.00
N PRO A 223 21.64 -3.28 21.25
CA PRO A 223 21.89 -4.24 20.20
C PRO A 223 20.63 -4.54 19.40
N GLY A 224 20.79 -4.70 18.09
CA GLY A 224 19.73 -5.10 17.17
C GLY A 224 19.78 -6.58 16.84
N PRO A 225 18.77 -7.09 16.14
CA PRO A 225 18.69 -8.50 15.77
C PRO A 225 19.79 -8.93 14.80
N GLU A 226 20.29 -8.00 13.97
CA GLU A 226 21.34 -8.28 12.99
C GLU A 226 22.65 -7.56 13.36
N ALA A 227 23.76 -8.30 13.37
CA ALA A 227 25.09 -7.79 13.72
C ALA A 227 25.89 -7.43 12.46
N TRP A 228 25.63 -6.24 11.90
CA TRP A 228 26.38 -5.71 10.75
C TRP A 228 27.11 -4.41 11.11
N PRO A 229 28.28 -4.13 10.52
CA PRO A 229 29.00 -2.87 10.73
C PRO A 229 28.14 -1.67 10.38
N ARG A 230 28.00 -0.72 11.32
CA ARG A 230 27.19 0.49 11.16
C ARG A 230 27.89 1.71 11.71
N THR A 231 27.70 2.84 11.04
CA THR A 231 28.18 4.13 11.51
C THR A 231 27.02 4.95 12.04
N VAL A 232 27.05 5.28 13.33
CA VAL A 232 26.06 6.14 13.99
C VAL A 232 26.59 7.57 14.01
N THR A 233 25.86 8.49 13.38
CA THR A 233 26.20 9.91 13.40
C THR A 233 25.62 10.56 14.65
N VAL A 234 26.45 11.14 15.50
CA VAL A 234 26.04 11.81 16.73
C VAL A 234 26.30 13.31 16.60
N LYS A 235 25.22 14.08 16.52
CA LYS A 235 25.24 15.55 16.53
C LYS A 235 25.03 16.02 17.96
N VAL A 236 25.97 16.81 18.48
CA VAL A 236 25.90 17.36 19.84
C VAL A 236 25.91 18.88 19.76
N GLU A 237 24.81 19.48 20.20
CA GLU A 237 24.62 20.92 20.25
C GLU A 237 24.46 21.35 21.72
N LEU A 238 25.53 21.88 22.30
CA LEU A 238 25.50 22.50 23.62
C LEU A 238 25.29 24.01 23.48
N SER A 239 24.41 24.60 24.29
CA SER A 239 24.08 26.04 24.23
C SER A 239 24.90 26.93 25.17
N CYS A 240 25.90 26.38 25.87
CA CYS A 240 26.64 27.09 26.91
C CYS A 240 27.78 27.97 26.37
N ALA A 241 28.19 28.99 27.15
CA ALA A 241 29.26 29.92 26.77
C ALA A 241 30.68 29.40 27.07
N SER A 242 30.81 28.37 27.91
CA SER A 242 32.10 27.79 28.28
C SER A 242 32.62 26.90 27.16
N ARG A 243 33.81 27.23 26.63
CA ARG A 243 34.53 26.44 25.61
C ARG A 243 35.65 25.58 26.22
N ASP A 244 35.63 25.40 27.54
CA ASP A 244 36.61 24.58 28.24
C ASP A 244 36.41 23.08 27.91
N PRO A 245 37.39 22.40 27.29
CA PRO A 245 37.28 20.98 26.95
C PRO A 245 37.10 20.05 28.16
N ASP A 246 37.47 20.48 29.37
CA ASP A 246 37.32 19.66 30.58
C ASP A 246 35.95 19.81 31.27
N ALA A 247 35.11 20.73 30.79
CA ALA A 247 33.79 20.98 31.34
C ALA A 247 32.76 19.88 31.01
N ALA A 248 32.96 19.11 29.93
CA ALA A 248 32.01 18.10 29.48
C ALA A 248 32.69 16.82 28.99
N VAL A 249 32.00 15.69 29.13
CA VAL A 249 32.38 14.39 28.58
C VAL A 249 31.22 13.72 27.87
N LEU A 250 31.48 13.19 26.67
CA LEU A 250 30.55 12.39 25.89
C LEU A 250 30.95 10.91 25.97
N ILE A 251 30.04 10.09 26.47
CA ILE A 251 30.19 8.63 26.60
C ILE A 251 29.23 7.95 25.61
N LEU A 252 29.77 7.27 24.60
CA LEU A 252 29.02 6.57 23.56
C LEU A 252 29.21 5.05 23.72
N GLN A 253 28.16 4.36 24.18
CA GLN A 253 28.18 2.91 24.34
C GLN A 253 27.31 2.25 23.27
N GLY A 254 27.84 1.23 22.62
CA GLY A 254 27.11 0.44 21.63
C GLY A 254 27.73 -0.93 21.40
N PRO A 255 27.08 -1.77 20.59
CA PRO A 255 27.61 -3.08 20.18
C PRO A 255 28.96 -2.97 19.47
N PRO A 256 29.75 -4.07 19.39
CA PRO A 256 31.10 -4.03 18.80
C PRO A 256 31.12 -3.71 17.30
N TYR A 257 29.99 -3.86 16.61
CA TYR A 257 29.82 -3.54 15.20
C TYR A 257 29.40 -2.08 14.93
N VAL A 258 29.35 -1.23 15.97
CA VAL A 258 29.02 0.19 15.84
C VAL A 258 30.29 1.05 15.85
N SER A 259 30.39 1.92 14.84
CA SER A 259 31.36 3.02 14.76
C SER A 259 30.64 4.36 14.89
N TRP A 260 31.32 5.39 15.37
CA TRP A 260 30.72 6.69 15.69
C TRP A 260 31.27 7.81 14.81
N LEU A 261 30.39 8.61 14.23
CA LEU A 261 30.75 9.85 13.53
C LEU A 261 30.25 11.04 14.35
N ILE A 262 31.17 11.79 14.95
CA ILE A 262 30.85 12.84 15.92
C ILE A 262 30.88 14.21 15.25
N ASP A 263 29.80 14.97 15.42
CA ASP A 263 29.61 16.35 14.97
C ASP A 263 29.21 17.21 16.19
N ALA A 264 30.19 17.83 16.84
CA ALA A 264 29.98 18.59 18.06
C ALA A 264 30.37 20.07 17.87
N ASN A 265 29.58 20.98 18.44
CA ASN A 265 29.85 22.41 18.39
C ASN A 265 30.84 22.90 19.47
N HIS A 266 31.16 22.07 20.47
CA HIS A 266 32.09 22.37 21.56
C HIS A 266 33.19 21.31 21.66
N ASN A 267 34.36 21.71 22.18
CA ASN A 267 35.40 20.78 22.56
C ASN A 267 34.97 20.06 23.84
N MET A 268 35.03 18.74 23.86
CA MET A 268 34.69 17.92 25.03
C MET A 268 35.49 16.62 25.01
N GLN A 269 35.61 15.97 26.17
CA GLN A 269 36.24 14.65 26.24
C GLN A 269 35.33 13.60 25.61
N ILE A 270 35.89 12.68 24.82
CA ILE A 270 35.16 11.65 24.10
C ILE A 270 35.57 10.26 24.61
N TRP A 271 34.60 9.45 24.98
CA TRP A 271 34.75 8.05 25.37
C TRP A 271 33.75 7.19 24.61
N THR A 272 34.21 6.31 23.73
CA THR A 272 33.30 5.47 22.94
C THR A 272 33.69 4.00 23.01
N THR A 273 32.74 3.09 22.77
CA THR A 273 33.07 1.73 22.31
C THR A 273 33.43 1.74 20.81
N GLY A 274 34.02 0.66 20.31
CA GLY A 274 34.28 0.50 18.86
C GLY A 274 35.32 1.48 18.34
N GLU A 275 35.02 2.13 17.20
CA GLU A 275 35.86 3.17 16.60
C GLU A 275 35.06 4.45 16.42
N TYR A 276 35.72 5.61 16.47
CA TYR A 276 35.08 6.90 16.22
C TYR A 276 35.92 7.81 15.34
N SER A 277 35.25 8.69 14.61
CA SER A 277 35.86 9.78 13.84
C SER A 277 35.06 11.06 14.02
N PHE A 278 35.66 12.20 13.71
CA PHE A 278 34.98 13.49 13.72
C PHE A 278 34.56 13.85 12.31
N LYS A 279 33.40 14.49 12.15
CA LYS A 279 32.91 14.94 10.83
C LYS A 279 33.89 15.85 10.09
N ILE A 280 34.66 16.64 10.83
CA ILE A 280 35.73 17.51 10.30
C ILE A 280 36.98 16.72 9.83
N PHE A 281 37.17 15.48 10.29
CA PHE A 281 38.29 14.60 9.93
C PHE A 281 37.80 13.15 9.75
N PRO A 282 36.97 12.86 8.72
CA PRO A 282 36.27 11.59 8.61
C PRO A 282 37.19 10.40 8.34
N GLU A 283 38.36 10.62 7.73
CA GLU A 283 39.33 9.56 7.40
C GLU A 283 40.15 9.10 8.61
N LYS A 284 40.14 9.85 9.71
CA LYS A 284 40.91 9.53 10.91
C LYS A 284 40.07 8.73 11.90
N ASN A 285 40.11 7.41 11.78
CA ASN A 285 39.48 6.51 12.75
C ASN A 285 40.34 6.39 14.00
N ILE A 286 39.74 6.65 15.15
CA ILE A 286 40.34 6.53 16.47
C ILE A 286 39.70 5.34 17.17
N ARG A 287 40.53 4.45 17.73
CA ARG A 287 40.02 3.32 18.52
C ARG A 287 39.43 3.82 19.83
N GLY A 288 38.22 3.36 20.13
CA GLY A 288 37.55 3.58 21.39
C GLY A 288 38.10 2.70 22.51
N PHE A 289 37.38 2.68 23.62
CA PHE A 289 37.72 2.01 24.86
C PHE A 289 36.72 0.89 25.18
N HIS A 290 37.10 0.02 26.13
CA HIS A 290 36.19 -0.96 26.68
C HIS A 290 35.29 -0.29 27.73
N LEU A 291 34.05 0.01 27.34
CA LEU A 291 33.04 0.60 28.25
C LEU A 291 32.14 -0.50 28.86
N PRO A 292 31.66 -0.32 30.11
CA PRO A 292 30.66 -1.19 30.70
C PRO A 292 29.37 -1.22 29.87
N ASN A 293 28.69 -2.37 29.85
CA ASN A 293 27.45 -2.56 29.09
C ASN A 293 26.19 -2.33 29.94
N THR A 294 26.32 -2.01 31.22
CA THR A 294 25.20 -1.76 32.14
C THR A 294 25.02 -0.27 32.42
N THR A 295 23.78 0.12 32.75
CA THR A 295 23.46 1.51 33.12
C THR A 295 24.32 1.98 34.29
N GLN A 296 24.40 1.20 35.37
CA GLN A 296 25.22 1.57 36.54
C GLN A 296 26.72 1.54 36.25
N GLY A 297 27.19 0.62 35.41
CA GLY A 297 28.57 0.62 34.94
C GLY A 297 28.95 1.91 34.21
N LEU A 298 28.09 2.41 33.31
CA LEU A 298 28.32 3.67 32.60
C LEU A 298 28.28 4.90 33.53
N LEU A 299 27.43 4.88 34.55
CA LEU A 299 27.40 5.93 35.59
C LEU A 299 28.68 5.90 36.43
N GLY A 300 29.19 4.70 36.74
CA GLY A 300 30.50 4.52 37.39
C GLY A 300 31.64 5.04 36.53
N GLU A 301 31.57 4.83 35.21
CA GLU A 301 32.56 5.34 34.27
C GLU A 301 32.54 6.87 34.19
N ALA A 302 31.35 7.50 34.21
CA ALA A 302 31.24 8.95 34.33
C ALA A 302 31.88 9.47 35.63
N ARG A 303 31.67 8.78 36.76
CA ARG A 303 32.34 9.11 38.03
C ARG A 303 33.85 8.98 37.93
N ARG A 304 34.37 7.92 37.30
CA ARG A 304 35.82 7.71 37.07
C ARG A 304 36.45 8.84 36.25
N LEU A 305 35.66 9.46 35.36
CA LEU A 305 36.05 10.60 34.53
C LEU A 305 35.86 11.95 35.22
N ASN A 306 35.66 11.95 36.55
CA ASN A 306 35.43 13.12 37.39
C ASN A 306 34.19 13.94 36.98
N ALA A 307 33.19 13.31 36.37
CA ALA A 307 31.90 13.96 36.14
C ALA A 307 31.15 14.08 37.47
N SER A 308 30.72 15.30 37.79
CA SER A 308 29.93 15.60 38.99
C SER A 308 28.43 15.44 38.73
N VAL A 309 28.00 15.59 37.48
CA VAL A 309 26.61 15.54 37.04
C VAL A 309 26.51 14.72 35.75
N VAL A 310 25.52 13.84 35.68
CA VAL A 310 25.10 13.21 34.43
C VAL A 310 23.96 14.05 33.88
N ALA A 311 24.28 14.89 32.91
CA ALA A 311 23.35 15.87 32.34
C ALA A 311 22.35 15.21 31.39
N SER A 312 22.78 14.19 30.65
CA SER A 312 21.89 13.42 29.78
C SER A 312 22.31 11.96 29.74
N PHE A 313 21.38 11.07 30.02
CA PHE A 313 21.48 9.62 29.87
C PHE A 313 20.31 9.18 28.99
N VAL A 314 20.62 8.60 27.84
CA VAL A 314 19.60 8.15 26.88
C VAL A 314 19.95 6.76 26.33
N GLU A 315 18.92 5.94 26.20
CA GLU A 315 19.00 4.60 25.60
C GLU A 315 18.16 4.61 24.32
N LEU A 316 18.79 4.27 23.21
CA LEU A 316 18.15 4.27 21.89
C LEU A 316 18.29 2.90 21.21
N PRO A 317 17.33 2.51 20.36
CA PRO A 317 17.56 1.44 19.40
C PRO A 317 18.68 1.81 18.42
N LEU A 318 19.05 0.90 17.53
CA LEU A 318 20.00 1.19 16.46
C LEU A 318 19.52 2.37 15.61
N ALA A 319 20.23 3.50 15.72
CA ALA A 319 19.92 4.76 15.05
C ALA A 319 21.02 5.09 14.03
N SER A 320 20.66 5.68 12.90
CA SER A 320 21.62 6.20 11.90
C SER A 320 22.14 7.58 12.29
N VAL A 321 21.25 8.42 12.82
CA VAL A 321 21.56 9.79 13.27
C VAL A 321 20.92 10.04 14.62
N VAL A 322 21.69 10.59 15.55
CA VAL A 322 21.23 11.02 16.88
C VAL A 322 21.58 12.49 17.03
N SER A 323 20.62 13.32 17.44
CA SER A 323 20.82 14.73 17.72
C SER A 323 20.52 15.00 19.18
N LEU A 324 21.55 15.37 19.94
CA LEU A 324 21.47 15.76 21.34
C LEU A 324 21.57 17.28 21.43
N ARG A 325 20.56 17.91 22.03
CA ARG A 325 20.56 19.34 22.35
C ARG A 325 20.47 19.53 23.87
N ALA A 326 21.47 20.18 24.45
CA ALA A 326 21.51 20.46 25.88
C ALA A 326 21.60 21.97 26.16
N PRO A 327 20.70 22.52 27.00
CA PRO A 327 20.61 23.97 27.23
C PRO A 327 21.64 24.53 28.23
N SER A 328 22.33 23.70 29.01
CA SER A 328 23.20 24.09 30.12
C SER A 328 24.55 23.38 30.06
N CYS A 329 25.62 24.08 30.45
CA CYS A 329 26.87 23.49 30.95
C CYS A 329 27.19 24.16 32.29
N GLY A 330 26.86 23.52 33.42
CA GLY A 330 27.32 23.90 34.75
C GLY A 330 26.30 24.56 35.69
N SER A 331 24.99 24.56 35.41
CA SER A 331 23.99 24.89 36.45
C SER A 331 23.36 23.60 36.98
N GLY A 332 23.36 23.43 38.29
CA GLY A 332 22.93 22.21 38.97
C GLY A 332 21.55 21.72 38.53
N LEU A 333 21.27 20.43 38.77
CA LEU A 333 19.95 19.82 38.60
C LEU A 333 18.90 20.74 39.23
N GLN A 334 18.19 21.48 38.39
CA GLN A 334 17.02 22.20 38.84
C GLN A 334 15.90 21.14 38.81
N PRO A 335 15.41 20.65 39.96
CA PRO A 335 14.16 19.91 39.93
C PRO A 335 13.13 20.83 39.29
N SER A 336 12.40 20.29 38.32
CA SER A 336 11.30 20.98 37.67
C SER A 336 10.46 21.64 38.76
N PRO A 337 10.22 22.98 38.73
CA PRO A 337 9.12 23.50 39.52
C PRO A 337 7.87 22.72 39.11
N THR A 338 7.03 22.39 40.09
CA THR A 338 5.66 21.89 39.90
C THR A 338 5.07 22.60 38.69
N PRO A 339 4.46 21.91 37.72
CA PRO A 339 4.10 22.51 36.44
C PRO A 339 3.29 23.77 36.69
N VAL A 340 3.98 24.91 36.63
CA VAL A 340 3.35 26.15 36.23
C VAL A 340 2.83 25.80 34.86
N GLN A 341 1.55 26.00 34.64
CA GLN A 341 1.00 26.04 33.30
C GLN A 341 1.80 27.11 32.53
N THR A 342 2.94 26.71 31.97
CA THR A 342 3.47 27.32 30.79
C THR A 342 2.37 27.07 29.80
N THR A 343 1.55 28.11 29.59
CA THR A 343 0.79 28.25 28.37
C THR A 343 1.70 27.74 27.26
N PRO A 344 1.31 26.69 26.53
CA PRO A 344 2.11 26.17 25.45
C PRO A 344 2.55 27.35 24.57
N PRO A 345 3.71 27.25 23.90
CA PRO A 345 4.04 28.23 22.88
C PRO A 345 2.77 28.39 22.05
N LYS A 346 2.31 29.63 21.84
CA LYS A 346 1.21 29.94 20.93
C LYS A 346 1.68 29.59 19.51
N GLU A 347 1.86 28.30 19.22
CA GLU A 347 1.62 27.75 17.91
C GLU A 347 0.15 28.04 17.65
N GLY A 348 -0.07 29.15 16.95
CA GLY A 348 -1.39 29.60 16.55
C GLY A 348 -2.07 28.54 15.70
N CYS A 349 -3.37 28.74 15.50
CA CYS A 349 -4.19 27.96 14.58
C CYS A 349 -3.43 27.71 13.27
N ASN A 350 -3.26 26.43 12.90
CA ASN A 350 -2.66 26.07 11.62
C ASN A 350 -3.71 26.25 10.51
N GLN A 351 -3.74 27.45 9.93
CA GLN A 351 -4.77 27.89 8.99
C GLN A 351 -4.79 27.05 7.70
N GLU A 352 -3.62 26.65 7.22
CA GLU A 352 -3.49 25.86 5.98
C GLU A 352 -4.12 24.47 6.13
N LEU A 353 -3.86 23.80 7.26
CA LEU A 353 -4.49 22.52 7.59
C LEU A 353 -6.00 22.64 7.84
N LEU A 354 -6.44 23.78 8.36
CA LEU A 354 -7.87 24.03 8.54
C LEU A 354 -8.57 24.14 7.18
N LEU A 355 -7.96 24.85 6.22
CA LEU A 355 -8.51 24.99 4.89
C LEU A 355 -8.56 23.65 4.15
N SER A 356 -7.65 22.71 4.37
CA SER A 356 -7.70 21.38 3.72
C SER A 356 -8.84 20.50 4.23
N LEU A 357 -9.37 20.73 5.44
CA LEU A 357 -10.57 20.04 5.96
C LEU A 357 -11.88 20.42 5.25
N ILE A 358 -11.92 21.56 4.56
CA ILE A 358 -13.11 22.09 3.88
C ILE A 358 -13.32 21.32 2.57
N GLN A 359 -14.21 20.33 2.59
CA GLN A 359 -14.60 19.53 1.41
C GLN A 359 -16.12 19.59 1.21
N PRO A 360 -16.62 20.12 0.06
CA PRO A 360 -18.04 20.23 -0.21
C PRO A 360 -18.62 18.90 -0.73
N LYS A 361 -19.92 18.69 -0.48
CA LYS A 361 -20.74 17.62 -1.07
C LYS A 361 -22.01 18.22 -1.65
N CYS A 362 -22.44 17.71 -2.81
CA CYS A 362 -23.62 18.19 -3.50
C CYS A 362 -24.57 17.03 -3.79
N SER A 363 -25.80 17.18 -3.31
CA SER A 363 -26.88 16.18 -3.34
C SER A 363 -28.21 16.90 -3.17
N ASP A 364 -29.25 16.46 -3.85
CA ASP A 364 -30.63 16.93 -3.64
C ASP A 364 -30.78 18.46 -3.74
N ASP A 365 -30.14 19.06 -4.75
CA ASP A 365 -30.11 20.51 -5.00
C ASP A 365 -29.47 21.38 -3.90
N VAL A 366 -28.69 20.77 -3.00
CA VAL A 366 -28.05 21.44 -1.86
C VAL A 366 -26.54 21.14 -1.82
N MET A 367 -25.73 22.20 -1.63
CA MET A 367 -24.33 22.07 -1.26
C MET A 367 -24.22 22.01 0.27
N THR A 368 -23.59 20.96 0.78
CA THR A 368 -23.35 20.73 2.20
C THR A 368 -21.86 20.60 2.48
N LEU A 369 -21.40 21.24 3.55
CA LEU A 369 -20.05 21.14 4.06
C LEU A 369 -20.11 20.88 5.57
N VAL A 370 -19.37 19.87 6.03
CA VAL A 370 -19.36 19.46 7.43
C VAL A 370 -17.93 19.52 7.96
N LEU A 371 -17.74 20.25 9.05
CA LEU A 371 -16.46 20.28 9.78
C LEU A 371 -16.67 19.75 11.20
N ASN A 372 -15.89 18.76 11.59
CA ASN A 372 -15.92 18.22 12.94
C ASN A 372 -15.13 19.13 13.91
N LYS A 373 -15.75 19.50 15.03
CA LYS A 373 -15.14 20.39 16.03
C LYS A 373 -13.91 19.77 16.68
N ASP A 374 -13.86 18.45 16.84
CA ASP A 374 -12.70 17.74 17.42
C ASP A 374 -11.45 17.94 16.54
N LEU A 375 -11.60 17.86 15.22
CA LEU A 375 -10.52 18.10 14.26
C LEU A 375 -10.05 19.56 14.32
N ILE A 376 -10.99 20.51 14.37
CA ILE A 376 -10.70 21.96 14.47
C ILE A 376 -9.95 22.27 15.77
N SER A 377 -10.40 21.69 16.89
CA SER A 377 -9.77 21.86 18.19
C SER A 377 -8.34 21.29 18.22
N THR A 378 -8.11 20.18 17.52
CA THR A 378 -6.78 19.56 17.40
C THR A 378 -5.81 20.44 16.61
N LEU A 379 -6.31 21.18 15.61
CA LEU A 379 -5.56 22.21 14.89
C LEU A 379 -5.33 23.50 15.71
N ARG A 380 -5.79 23.54 16.97
CA ARG A 380 -5.79 24.73 17.85
C ARG A 380 -6.46 25.95 17.19
N CYS A 381 -7.43 25.68 16.33
CA CYS A 381 -8.25 26.69 15.68
C CYS A 381 -9.54 26.86 16.47
N THR A 382 -10.05 28.08 16.52
CA THR A 382 -11.38 28.34 17.09
C THR A 382 -12.14 29.22 16.10
N ILE A 383 -13.11 28.61 15.44
CA ILE A 383 -13.94 29.25 14.42
C ILE A 383 -15.00 30.08 15.15
N THR A 384 -15.11 31.37 14.83
CA THR A 384 -16.19 32.24 15.31
C THR A 384 -17.40 32.18 14.40
N SER A 385 -17.17 32.14 13.09
CA SER A 385 -18.21 31.99 12.09
C SER A 385 -17.68 31.26 10.87
N LEU A 386 -18.53 30.42 10.30
CA LEU A 386 -18.32 29.73 9.04
C LEU A 386 -19.50 30.08 8.14
N THR A 387 -19.23 30.73 7.00
CA THR A 387 -20.28 31.15 6.06
C THR A 387 -19.90 30.79 4.64
N PHE A 388 -20.88 30.78 3.74
CA PHE A 388 -20.61 30.95 2.32
C PHE A 388 -20.22 32.41 2.03
N TRP A 389 -19.99 32.75 0.76
CA TRP A 389 -19.70 34.11 0.33
C TRP A 389 -20.76 35.10 0.84
N ASP A 390 -22.02 34.70 0.81
CA ASP A 390 -23.11 35.41 1.47
C ASP A 390 -23.05 35.20 2.99
N SER A 391 -22.77 36.28 3.72
CA SER A 391 -22.70 36.29 5.18
C SER A 391 -24.01 35.89 5.88
N SER A 392 -25.17 35.98 5.20
CA SER A 392 -26.45 35.52 5.76
C SER A 392 -26.54 33.99 5.83
N CYS A 393 -25.70 33.28 5.08
CA CYS A 393 -25.67 31.83 5.00
C CYS A 393 -24.59 31.27 5.90
N GLN A 394 -24.92 31.22 7.19
CA GLN A 394 -24.04 30.74 8.24
C GLN A 394 -24.25 29.25 8.52
N ALA A 395 -23.16 28.59 8.94
CA ALA A 395 -23.21 27.20 9.37
C ALA A 395 -24.06 27.04 10.64
N GLU A 396 -24.84 25.96 10.67
CA GLU A 396 -25.47 25.47 11.88
C GLU A 396 -24.37 24.95 12.82
N ASP A 397 -24.29 25.54 14.01
CA ASP A 397 -23.38 25.10 15.07
C ASP A 397 -24.07 23.99 15.90
N ARG A 398 -23.66 22.74 15.69
CA ARG A 398 -24.15 21.57 16.44
C ARG A 398 -23.08 21.09 17.41
N ASP A 399 -23.46 20.33 18.44
CA ASP A 399 -22.57 19.96 19.56
C ASP A 399 -21.18 19.45 19.13
N ASP A 400 -21.10 18.58 18.10
CA ASP A 400 -19.86 17.96 17.61
C ASP A 400 -19.39 18.48 16.23
N ARG A 401 -20.16 19.31 15.54
CA ARG A 401 -19.88 19.68 14.14
C ARG A 401 -20.47 21.00 13.71
N PHE A 402 -19.79 21.68 12.79
CA PHE A 402 -20.36 22.77 12.00
C PHE A 402 -20.93 22.21 10.70
N VAL A 403 -22.19 22.55 10.40
CA VAL A 403 -22.86 22.13 9.15
C VAL A 403 -23.23 23.37 8.36
N LEU A 404 -22.50 23.63 7.29
CA LEU A 404 -22.79 24.70 6.34
C LEU A 404 -23.60 24.11 5.18
N ARG A 405 -24.80 24.64 4.93
CA ARG A 405 -25.72 24.11 3.91
C ARG A 405 -26.46 25.23 3.19
N SER A 406 -26.60 25.10 1.88
CA SER A 406 -27.39 26.03 1.06
C SER A 406 -27.87 25.36 -0.21
N GLY A 407 -29.07 25.73 -0.65
CA GLY A 407 -29.53 25.40 -2.00
C GLY A 407 -28.70 26.11 -3.08
N TYR A 408 -28.72 25.59 -4.30
CA TYR A 408 -27.95 26.15 -5.42
C TYR A 408 -28.43 27.53 -5.90
N SER A 409 -29.65 27.93 -5.56
CA SER A 409 -30.23 29.23 -5.93
C SER A 409 -30.00 30.33 -4.88
N SER A 410 -29.36 30.02 -3.77
CA SER A 410 -29.16 30.93 -2.63
C SER A 410 -27.67 31.10 -2.29
N CYS A 411 -27.36 32.02 -1.37
CA CYS A 411 -26.03 32.14 -0.78
C CYS A 411 -24.88 32.44 -1.74
N GLY A 412 -25.16 33.10 -2.87
CA GLY A 412 -24.16 33.46 -3.88
C GLY A 412 -23.55 32.28 -4.64
N MET A 413 -24.23 31.12 -4.64
CA MET A 413 -23.81 29.95 -5.40
C MET A 413 -23.76 30.28 -6.90
N ILE A 414 -22.66 29.89 -7.56
CA ILE A 414 -22.50 30.01 -9.00
C ILE A 414 -22.67 28.61 -9.59
N VAL A 415 -23.75 28.44 -10.34
CA VAL A 415 -24.06 27.20 -11.07
C VAL A 415 -23.66 27.39 -12.52
N THR A 416 -22.60 26.69 -12.94
CA THR A 416 -22.17 26.62 -14.33
C THR A 416 -22.45 25.22 -14.84
N GLU A 417 -23.50 25.06 -15.64
CA GLU A 417 -24.01 23.75 -16.08
C GLU A 417 -24.31 22.82 -14.89
N ASN A 418 -23.43 21.84 -14.62
CA ASN A 418 -23.57 20.88 -13.51
C ASN A 418 -22.51 21.07 -12.41
N VAL A 419 -21.66 22.09 -12.51
CA VAL A 419 -20.66 22.42 -11.49
C VAL A 419 -21.19 23.56 -10.64
N ILE A 420 -21.24 23.35 -9.33
CA ILE A 420 -21.64 24.36 -8.36
C ILE A 420 -20.39 24.82 -7.63
N SER A 421 -20.18 26.13 -7.63
CA SER A 421 -19.05 26.76 -6.99
C SER A 421 -19.48 27.84 -6.01
N ASN A 422 -18.70 28.00 -4.94
CA ASN A 422 -18.85 29.07 -3.97
C ASN A 422 -17.50 29.33 -3.29
N GLU A 423 -17.45 30.33 -2.43
CA GLU A 423 -16.33 30.62 -1.56
C GLU A 423 -16.77 30.47 -0.10
N VAL A 424 -16.00 29.72 0.68
CA VAL A 424 -16.24 29.52 2.11
C VAL A 424 -15.36 30.50 2.87
N ILE A 425 -15.99 31.28 3.73
CA ILE A 425 -15.34 32.26 4.59
C ILE A 425 -15.29 31.71 6.02
N VAL A 426 -14.08 31.59 6.56
CA VAL A 426 -13.83 31.11 7.93
C VAL A 426 -13.26 32.25 8.76
N ASN A 427 -14.03 32.70 9.75
CA ASN A 427 -13.54 33.64 10.74
C ASN A 427 -12.98 32.87 11.94
N LEU A 428 -11.78 33.23 12.37
CA LEU A 428 -11.06 32.58 13.46
C LEU A 428 -10.82 33.58 14.58
N LEU A 429 -11.00 33.16 15.84
CA LEU A 429 -10.66 33.99 17.01
C LEU A 429 -9.18 34.43 17.00
N SER A 430 -8.31 33.57 16.48
CA SER A 430 -6.85 33.76 16.47
C SER A 430 -6.34 34.58 15.29
N SER A 431 -7.20 34.97 14.32
CA SER A 431 -6.82 35.67 13.09
C SER A 431 -7.54 37.01 12.97
N SER A 432 -6.82 38.06 12.58
CA SER A 432 -7.43 39.37 12.28
C SER A 432 -8.11 39.42 10.90
N SER A 433 -7.80 38.49 10.00
CA SER A 433 -8.40 38.38 8.67
C SER A 433 -9.21 37.07 8.50
N PRO A 434 -10.36 37.12 7.80
CA PRO A 434 -11.09 35.94 7.38
C PRO A 434 -10.22 35.08 6.44
N GLN A 435 -10.27 33.76 6.63
CA GLN A 435 -9.69 32.80 5.68
C GLN A 435 -10.73 32.47 4.61
N GLN A 436 -10.31 32.40 3.35
CA GLN A 436 -11.19 32.17 2.22
C GLN A 436 -10.72 30.95 1.44
N LYS A 437 -11.64 30.04 1.11
CA LYS A 437 -11.37 28.91 0.22
C LYS A 437 -12.49 28.76 -0.80
N LYS A 438 -12.12 28.74 -2.07
CA LYS A 438 -13.02 28.37 -3.16
C LYS A 438 -13.35 26.89 -3.08
N VAL A 439 -14.63 26.58 -3.12
CA VAL A 439 -15.17 25.22 -3.07
C VAL A 439 -15.99 24.96 -4.32
N GLN A 440 -15.88 23.77 -4.87
CA GLN A 440 -16.60 23.34 -6.06
C GLN A 440 -17.06 21.89 -5.89
N CYS A 441 -18.21 21.56 -6.45
CA CYS A 441 -18.76 20.21 -6.47
C CYS A 441 -19.54 19.99 -7.77
N ILE A 442 -19.89 18.74 -8.05
CA ILE A 442 -20.70 18.36 -9.23
C ILE A 442 -22.09 17.97 -8.74
N ASN A 443 -23.14 18.50 -9.37
CA ASN A 443 -24.50 18.00 -9.19
C ASN A 443 -24.64 16.66 -9.91
N MET A 444 -24.63 15.58 -9.13
CA MET A 444 -24.77 14.24 -9.67
C MET A 444 -26.20 13.92 -10.10
N ASP A 445 -27.20 14.62 -9.57
CA ASP A 445 -28.62 14.36 -9.86
C ASP A 445 -29.03 14.92 -11.23
N SER A 446 -28.30 15.92 -11.75
CA SER A 446 -28.48 16.43 -13.12
C SER A 446 -27.76 15.61 -14.18
N LEU A 447 -26.94 14.62 -13.78
CA LEU A 447 -26.26 13.69 -14.68
C LEU A 447 -27.06 12.40 -14.82
N SER A 448 -27.46 12.08 -16.04
CA SER A 448 -28.05 10.78 -16.35
C SER A 448 -26.98 9.82 -16.85
N PHE A 449 -26.90 8.64 -16.23
CA PHE A 449 -25.97 7.59 -16.61
C PHE A 449 -26.77 6.43 -17.20
N GLN A 450 -26.43 6.04 -18.42
CA GLN A 450 -27.11 4.94 -19.10
C GLN A 450 -26.10 3.84 -19.42
N LEU A 451 -26.48 2.61 -19.09
CA LEU A 451 -25.72 1.40 -19.37
C LEU A 451 -26.55 0.52 -20.32
N GLY A 452 -26.07 0.37 -21.55
CA GLY A 452 -26.71 -0.44 -22.57
C GLY A 452 -25.85 -1.65 -22.97
N LEU A 453 -26.47 -2.82 -23.07
CA LEU A 453 -25.90 -3.99 -23.72
C LEU A 453 -26.46 -4.08 -25.15
N TYR A 454 -25.62 -4.46 -26.11
CA TYR A 454 -25.90 -4.56 -27.53
C TYR A 454 -25.30 -5.86 -28.07
N LEU A 455 -25.94 -6.45 -29.08
CA LEU A 455 -25.48 -7.71 -29.71
C LEU A 455 -24.70 -7.47 -31.02
N SER A 456 -24.49 -6.21 -31.37
CA SER A 456 -23.81 -5.78 -32.60
C SER A 456 -22.81 -4.66 -32.29
N PRO A 457 -21.65 -4.63 -32.97
CA PRO A 457 -20.66 -3.56 -32.82
C PRO A 457 -21.16 -2.18 -33.30
N HIS A 458 -22.35 -2.10 -33.92
CA HIS A 458 -22.94 -0.86 -34.38
C HIS A 458 -23.82 -0.15 -33.33
N PHE A 459 -24.05 -0.75 -32.16
CA PHE A 459 -24.79 -0.14 -31.04
C PHE A 459 -26.19 0.40 -31.40
N LEU A 460 -26.88 -0.25 -32.35
CA LEU A 460 -28.17 0.23 -32.88
C LEU A 460 -29.37 -0.13 -32.00
N GLN A 461 -29.39 -1.35 -31.43
CA GLN A 461 -30.51 -1.86 -30.65
C GLN A 461 -30.01 -2.47 -29.34
N ALA A 462 -30.48 -1.90 -28.22
CA ALA A 462 -30.18 -2.41 -26.90
C ALA A 462 -30.90 -3.75 -26.67
N SER A 463 -30.19 -4.68 -26.03
CA SER A 463 -30.66 -6.00 -25.64
C SER A 463 -30.49 -6.16 -24.13
N ASN A 464 -31.43 -6.86 -23.50
CA ASN A 464 -31.28 -7.34 -22.12
C ASN A 464 -30.98 -8.86 -22.08
N THR A 465 -30.90 -9.51 -23.24
CA THR A 465 -30.63 -10.94 -23.38
C THR A 465 -29.28 -11.18 -24.05
N ILE A 466 -28.51 -12.11 -23.52
CA ILE A 466 -27.23 -12.57 -24.10
C ILE A 466 -27.16 -14.10 -24.09
N GLU A 467 -26.70 -14.69 -25.18
CA GLU A 467 -26.49 -16.14 -25.25
C GLU A 467 -25.09 -16.54 -24.75
N LEU A 468 -24.98 -17.71 -24.13
CA LEU A 468 -23.67 -18.27 -23.78
C LEU A 468 -22.85 -18.51 -25.05
N GLY A 469 -21.62 -17.98 -25.08
CA GLY A 469 -20.73 -18.02 -26.24
C GLY A 469 -20.93 -16.85 -27.22
N GLN A 470 -21.87 -15.95 -26.97
CA GLN A 470 -22.09 -14.75 -27.77
C GLN A 470 -21.27 -13.57 -27.25
N GLN A 471 -20.77 -12.74 -28.17
CA GLN A 471 -20.08 -11.50 -27.82
C GLN A 471 -21.11 -10.39 -27.54
N GLY A 472 -21.05 -9.81 -26.34
CA GLY A 472 -21.83 -8.64 -25.95
C GLY A 472 -21.01 -7.36 -26.12
N PHE A 473 -21.66 -6.30 -26.58
CA PHE A 473 -21.11 -4.95 -26.71
C PHE A 473 -21.78 -4.05 -25.69
N VAL A 474 -21.00 -3.32 -24.91
CA VAL A 474 -21.50 -2.47 -23.83
C VAL A 474 -21.16 -1.02 -24.14
N GLN A 475 -22.16 -0.15 -23.98
CA GLN A 475 -21.98 1.29 -24.04
C GLN A 475 -22.41 1.91 -22.72
N VAL A 476 -21.54 2.76 -22.17
CA VAL A 476 -21.82 3.59 -21.00
C VAL A 476 -21.83 5.03 -21.46
N SER A 477 -22.99 5.68 -21.39
CA SER A 477 -23.17 7.08 -21.75
C SER A 477 -23.49 7.92 -20.52
N VAL A 478 -23.00 9.15 -20.54
CA VAL A 478 -23.28 10.17 -19.53
C VAL A 478 -23.84 11.38 -20.24
N SER A 479 -24.99 11.88 -19.80
CA SER A 479 -25.61 13.06 -20.39
C SER A 479 -26.09 14.05 -19.33
N PRO A 480 -25.97 15.37 -19.57
CA PRO A 480 -25.31 16.01 -20.73
C PRO A 480 -23.77 15.89 -20.69
N SER A 481 -23.11 16.06 -21.85
CA SER A 481 -21.65 16.10 -21.95
C SER A 481 -21.11 17.43 -21.41
N ILE A 482 -20.19 17.40 -20.46
CA ILE A 482 -19.64 18.61 -19.83
C ILE A 482 -18.16 18.73 -20.20
N PRO A 483 -17.73 19.83 -20.86
CA PRO A 483 -16.35 19.99 -21.34
C PRO A 483 -15.29 19.98 -20.24
N GLU A 484 -15.66 20.39 -19.02
CA GLU A 484 -14.76 20.54 -17.87
C GLU A 484 -14.53 19.23 -17.11
N LEU A 485 -15.30 18.19 -17.44
CA LEU A 485 -15.28 16.87 -16.82
C LEU A 485 -14.61 15.84 -17.72
N THR A 486 -13.54 15.22 -17.22
CA THR A 486 -13.00 14.00 -17.81
C THR A 486 -13.74 12.80 -17.23
N ILE A 487 -14.41 12.06 -18.11
CA ILE A 487 -15.22 10.89 -17.74
C ILE A 487 -14.45 9.64 -18.15
N GLN A 488 -14.24 8.73 -17.21
CA GLN A 488 -13.49 7.50 -17.44
C GLN A 488 -14.25 6.28 -16.91
N LEU A 489 -14.16 5.17 -17.64
CA LEU A 489 -14.72 3.89 -17.21
C LEU A 489 -13.70 3.22 -16.28
N ASP A 490 -13.98 3.25 -14.98
CA ASP A 490 -13.03 2.77 -13.98
C ASP A 490 -13.05 1.24 -13.86
N SER A 491 -14.24 0.66 -13.70
CA SER A 491 -14.41 -0.79 -13.58
C SER A 491 -15.77 -1.26 -14.09
N CYS A 492 -15.85 -2.53 -14.51
CA CYS A 492 -17.09 -3.20 -14.86
C CYS A 492 -17.04 -4.65 -14.41
N GLN A 493 -18.14 -5.11 -13.80
CA GLN A 493 -18.27 -6.44 -13.25
C GLN A 493 -19.63 -7.06 -13.62
N LEU A 494 -19.64 -8.37 -13.82
CA LEU A 494 -20.83 -9.15 -14.11
C LEU A 494 -21.08 -10.12 -12.95
N ASN A 495 -22.15 -9.85 -12.20
CA ASN A 495 -22.60 -10.71 -11.11
C ASN A 495 -23.62 -11.71 -11.66
N LEU A 496 -23.36 -13.01 -11.51
CA LEU A 496 -24.19 -14.09 -12.06
C LEU A 496 -25.08 -14.77 -11.01
N GLY A 497 -25.13 -14.26 -9.77
CA GLY A 497 -25.94 -14.78 -8.67
C GLY A 497 -25.20 -14.83 -7.33
N PRO A 498 -25.90 -15.08 -6.22
CA PRO A 498 -25.33 -15.08 -4.86
C PRO A 498 -24.34 -16.22 -4.59
N ASP A 499 -24.46 -17.34 -5.31
CA ASP A 499 -23.60 -18.52 -5.17
C ASP A 499 -22.43 -18.56 -6.17
N MET A 500 -22.26 -17.49 -6.96
CA MET A 500 -21.25 -17.40 -8.03
C MET A 500 -20.26 -16.27 -7.78
N GLU A 501 -19.00 -16.51 -8.14
CA GLU A 501 -17.95 -15.50 -8.10
C GLU A 501 -18.26 -14.37 -9.09
N ILE A 502 -18.00 -13.12 -8.68
CA ILE A 502 -18.24 -11.94 -9.50
C ILE A 502 -17.20 -11.92 -10.63
N VAL A 503 -17.65 -11.86 -11.88
CA VAL A 503 -16.77 -11.82 -13.04
C VAL A 503 -16.33 -10.37 -13.30
N GLU A 504 -15.09 -10.03 -12.97
CA GLU A 504 -14.50 -8.74 -13.32
C GLU A 504 -14.19 -8.67 -14.82
N LEU A 505 -14.83 -7.74 -15.52
CA LEU A 505 -14.61 -7.51 -16.95
C LEU A 505 -13.53 -6.44 -17.18
N ILE A 506 -13.65 -5.32 -16.45
CA ILE A 506 -12.73 -4.18 -16.49
C ILE A 506 -12.38 -3.83 -15.05
N GLN A 507 -11.10 -3.60 -14.78
CA GLN A 507 -10.59 -3.17 -13.49
C GLN A 507 -9.48 -2.15 -13.70
N SER A 508 -9.54 -1.01 -13.00
CA SER A 508 -8.56 0.07 -13.11
C SER A 508 -8.33 0.51 -14.56
N GLN A 509 -9.43 0.71 -15.29
CA GLN A 509 -9.48 1.14 -16.69
C GLN A 509 -8.88 0.15 -17.71
N ALA A 510 -8.49 -1.06 -17.28
CA ALA A 510 -7.92 -2.10 -18.14
C ALA A 510 -8.85 -3.32 -18.26
N ALA A 511 -8.84 -3.95 -19.45
CA ALA A 511 -9.54 -5.21 -19.68
C ALA A 511 -8.87 -6.34 -18.87
N LYS A 512 -9.65 -7.07 -18.07
CA LYS A 512 -9.09 -8.09 -17.15
C LYS A 512 -8.72 -9.40 -17.85
N SER A 513 -9.36 -9.70 -18.98
CA SER A 513 -9.14 -10.94 -19.73
C SER A 513 -9.12 -10.69 -21.24
N SER A 514 -8.55 -11.64 -21.99
CA SER A 514 -8.58 -11.62 -23.46
C SER A 514 -9.99 -11.76 -24.04
N CYS A 515 -11.00 -12.06 -23.21
CA CYS A 515 -12.40 -12.11 -23.61
C CYS A 515 -13.06 -10.73 -23.55
N VAL A 516 -12.34 -9.69 -23.11
CA VAL A 516 -12.83 -8.32 -23.02
C VAL A 516 -11.94 -7.42 -23.87
N SER A 517 -12.56 -6.58 -24.71
CA SER A 517 -11.87 -5.63 -25.57
C SER A 517 -12.44 -4.23 -25.38
N LEU A 518 -11.60 -3.29 -24.98
CA LEU A 518 -11.94 -1.87 -24.93
C LEU A 518 -12.06 -1.35 -26.37
N LEU A 519 -13.13 -0.61 -26.66
CA LEU A 519 -13.43 -0.08 -27.98
C LEU A 519 -13.22 1.43 -28.00
N SER A 520 -13.09 2.00 -29.20
CA SER A 520 -13.03 3.45 -29.36
C SER A 520 -14.33 4.11 -28.86
N PRO A 521 -14.25 5.30 -28.23
CA PRO A 521 -15.43 6.03 -27.78
C PRO A 521 -16.40 6.34 -28.93
N SER A 522 -17.68 6.53 -28.58
CA SER A 522 -18.71 7.06 -29.49
C SER A 522 -18.35 8.46 -30.00
N PRO A 523 -18.90 8.91 -31.15
CA PRO A 523 -18.80 10.32 -31.57
C PRO A 523 -19.28 11.32 -30.50
N GLY A 524 -20.19 10.89 -29.61
CA GLY A 524 -20.66 11.66 -28.45
C GLY A 524 -19.82 11.51 -27.19
N GLY A 525 -18.68 10.79 -27.23
CA GLY A 525 -17.80 10.55 -26.08
C GLY A 525 -18.17 9.35 -25.21
N ASP A 526 -19.22 8.59 -25.56
CA ASP A 526 -19.64 7.41 -24.77
C ASP A 526 -18.56 6.33 -24.72
N MET A 527 -18.37 5.75 -23.54
CA MET A 527 -17.39 4.70 -23.29
C MET A 527 -17.91 3.36 -23.80
N ARG A 528 -17.09 2.61 -24.54
CA ARG A 528 -17.50 1.37 -25.19
C ARG A 528 -16.50 0.23 -24.92
N PHE A 529 -17.03 -0.95 -24.68
CA PHE A 529 -16.22 -2.18 -24.64
C PHE A 529 -17.05 -3.37 -25.13
N SER A 530 -16.41 -4.49 -25.38
CA SER A 530 -17.08 -5.75 -25.67
C SER A 530 -16.55 -6.85 -24.77
N PHE A 531 -17.39 -7.84 -24.48
CA PHE A 531 -16.99 -9.02 -23.72
C PHE A 531 -17.61 -10.28 -24.31
N LEU A 532 -16.94 -11.41 -24.14
CA LEU A 532 -17.41 -12.73 -24.54
C LEU A 532 -17.68 -13.58 -23.30
N LEU A 533 -18.96 -13.90 -23.07
CA LEU A 533 -19.35 -14.77 -21.96
C LEU A 533 -19.32 -16.23 -22.42
N ARG A 534 -18.25 -16.97 -22.12
CA ARG A 534 -18.14 -18.39 -22.50
C ARG A 534 -18.80 -19.30 -21.46
N GLY A 535 -19.42 -20.38 -21.92
CA GLY A 535 -20.07 -21.38 -21.08
C GLY A 535 -19.10 -22.46 -20.60
N TYR A 536 -18.66 -22.39 -19.35
CA TYR A 536 -17.90 -23.46 -18.68
C TYR A 536 -18.45 -23.80 -17.29
N MET A 537 -19.57 -23.18 -16.90
CA MET A 537 -20.13 -23.27 -15.55
C MET A 537 -21.34 -24.20 -15.51
N VAL A 538 -21.37 -25.10 -14.53
CA VAL A 538 -22.52 -25.93 -14.17
C VAL A 538 -22.76 -25.73 -12.67
N PRO A 539 -23.94 -25.25 -12.22
CA PRO A 539 -25.15 -24.94 -12.99
C PRO A 539 -25.04 -23.66 -13.83
N MET A 540 -25.84 -23.56 -14.90
CA MET A 540 -25.83 -22.38 -15.79
C MET A 540 -26.62 -21.21 -15.18
N PRO A 541 -26.06 -19.99 -15.16
CA PRO A 541 -26.77 -18.82 -14.68
C PRO A 541 -27.88 -18.42 -15.67
N THR A 542 -29.06 -18.14 -15.16
CA THR A 542 -30.23 -17.67 -15.95
C THR A 542 -30.37 -16.15 -15.95
N THR A 543 -29.83 -15.48 -14.94
CA THR A 543 -29.86 -14.02 -14.79
C THR A 543 -28.51 -13.50 -14.32
N GLY A 544 -28.10 -12.34 -14.80
CA GLY A 544 -26.92 -11.62 -14.33
C GLY A 544 -27.19 -10.13 -14.14
N ILE A 545 -26.32 -9.46 -13.38
CA ILE A 545 -26.31 -8.01 -13.21
C ILE A 545 -24.96 -7.51 -13.69
N LEU A 546 -24.98 -6.76 -14.79
CA LEU A 546 -23.80 -6.04 -15.26
C LEU A 546 -23.76 -4.69 -14.55
N SER A 547 -22.68 -4.42 -13.82
CA SER A 547 -22.46 -3.16 -13.10
C SER A 547 -21.17 -2.51 -13.57
N CYS A 548 -21.21 -1.23 -13.91
CA CYS A 548 -20.05 -0.47 -14.33
C CYS A 548 -19.92 0.80 -13.48
N THR A 549 -18.72 1.08 -13.03
CA THR A 549 -18.37 2.28 -12.27
C THR A 549 -17.66 3.27 -13.18
N VAL A 550 -18.23 4.47 -13.25
CA VAL A 550 -17.70 5.61 -14.01
C VAL A 550 -17.07 6.57 -13.02
N ALA A 551 -15.82 6.95 -13.27
CA ALA A 551 -15.12 8.01 -12.53
C ALA A 551 -15.24 9.33 -13.29
N LEU A 552 -15.60 10.38 -12.55
CA LEU A 552 -15.75 11.75 -13.02
C LEU A 552 -14.66 12.60 -12.36
N ARG A 553 -13.78 13.17 -13.17
CA ARG A 553 -12.68 14.03 -12.71
C ARG A 553 -12.85 15.44 -13.28
N LEU A 554 -12.77 16.43 -12.40
CA LEU A 554 -12.79 17.84 -12.79
C LEU A 554 -11.34 18.32 -12.99
N SER A 555 -11.06 19.09 -14.03
CA SER A 555 -9.68 19.53 -14.34
C SER A 555 -8.99 20.35 -13.23
N THR A 556 -9.77 20.93 -12.31
CA THR A 556 -9.32 21.79 -11.20
C THR A 556 -9.24 21.07 -9.85
N TRP A 557 -9.61 19.79 -9.76
CA TRP A 557 -9.84 19.08 -8.50
C TRP A 557 -9.29 17.64 -8.54
N SER A 558 -8.70 17.16 -7.44
CA SER A 558 -8.00 15.86 -7.38
C SER A 558 -8.81 14.70 -6.78
N LEU A 559 -10.02 14.93 -6.28
CA LEU A 559 -10.92 13.87 -5.79
C LEU A 559 -11.83 13.38 -6.94
N ASP A 560 -11.73 12.10 -7.29
CA ASP A 560 -12.57 11.47 -8.31
C ASP A 560 -13.95 11.13 -7.71
N VAL A 561 -15.02 11.56 -8.37
CA VAL A 561 -16.39 11.18 -8.00
C VAL A 561 -16.78 9.94 -8.79
N GLN A 562 -17.11 8.85 -8.11
CA GLN A 562 -17.49 7.60 -8.76
C GLN A 562 -19.00 7.39 -8.74
N ARG A 563 -19.55 6.89 -9.84
CA ARG A 563 -20.95 6.47 -9.94
C ARG A 563 -21.04 5.08 -10.56
N THR A 564 -21.70 4.17 -9.87
CA THR A 564 -21.97 2.82 -10.38
C THR A 564 -23.36 2.76 -11.01
N VAL A 565 -23.43 2.22 -12.22
CA VAL A 565 -24.64 2.00 -13.01
C VAL A 565 -24.78 0.50 -13.22
N SER A 566 -25.98 -0.03 -13.11
CA SER A 566 -26.23 -1.46 -13.29
C SER A 566 -27.41 -1.74 -14.20
N THR A 567 -27.34 -2.85 -14.92
CA THR A 567 -28.42 -3.36 -15.77
C THR A 567 -28.58 -4.87 -15.58
N ARG A 568 -29.83 -5.34 -15.67
CA ARG A 568 -30.14 -6.77 -15.55
C ARG A 568 -30.05 -7.43 -16.92
N LEU A 569 -29.39 -8.58 -16.95
CA LEU A 569 -29.19 -9.41 -18.12
C LEU A 569 -29.88 -10.76 -17.92
N ASN A 570 -30.53 -11.24 -18.98
CA ASN A 570 -31.08 -12.58 -19.09
C ASN A 570 -30.09 -13.43 -19.90
N ILE A 571 -29.61 -14.52 -19.32
CA ILE A 571 -28.63 -15.38 -19.97
C ILE A 571 -29.37 -16.59 -20.50
N VAL A 572 -29.37 -16.71 -21.83
CA VAL A 572 -30.01 -17.83 -22.51
C VAL A 572 -28.91 -18.83 -22.85
N SER A 573 -29.03 -20.03 -22.32
CA SER A 573 -28.23 -21.14 -22.82
C SER A 573 -28.85 -21.60 -24.14
N PRO A 574 -28.08 -21.70 -25.24
CA PRO A 574 -28.57 -22.39 -26.42
C PRO A 574 -28.88 -23.83 -25.99
N GLY A 575 -30.17 -24.12 -25.86
CA GLY A 575 -30.64 -25.38 -25.34
C GLY A 575 -30.01 -26.55 -26.10
N LEU A 576 -29.52 -27.52 -25.34
CA LEU A 576 -29.25 -28.89 -25.78
C LEU A 576 -30.58 -29.58 -26.16
N HIS A 577 -31.34 -28.99 -27.08
CA HIS A 577 -32.46 -29.66 -27.74
C HIS A 577 -31.86 -30.66 -28.74
N GLY A 578 -31.40 -31.81 -28.25
CA GLY A 578 -30.97 -32.87 -29.16
C GLY A 578 -30.17 -34.05 -28.60
N CYS A 579 -29.79 -34.09 -27.31
CA CYS A 579 -28.91 -35.17 -26.82
C CYS A 579 -29.40 -35.83 -25.51
N ALA A 580 -30.71 -36.07 -25.39
CA ALA A 580 -31.23 -37.01 -24.38
C ALA A 580 -31.88 -38.25 -24.99
N ASP A 581 -31.98 -38.38 -26.32
CA ASP A 581 -32.44 -39.60 -26.97
C ASP A 581 -31.90 -39.69 -28.40
N LYS A 582 -30.77 -40.37 -28.59
CA LYS A 582 -30.40 -41.23 -29.74
C LYS A 582 -28.90 -41.52 -29.75
N GLY A 583 -28.59 -42.79 -30.03
CA GLY A 583 -27.26 -43.40 -29.96
C GLY A 583 -26.19 -42.80 -30.85
N LEU A 584 -25.00 -43.40 -30.75
CA LEU A 584 -23.76 -43.04 -31.46
C LEU A 584 -24.02 -42.41 -32.83
N VAL A 585 -23.58 -41.15 -32.94
CA VAL A 585 -23.62 -40.32 -34.15
C VAL A 585 -22.99 -41.08 -35.33
N LEU A 586 -23.73 -41.25 -36.43
CA LEU A 586 -23.36 -42.00 -37.63
C LEU A 586 -21.92 -41.70 -38.15
N PRO A 587 -21.45 -40.43 -38.17
CA PRO A 587 -20.05 -40.10 -38.45
C PRO A 587 -19.01 -40.75 -37.54
N ALA A 588 -19.29 -40.89 -36.24
CA ALA A 588 -18.37 -41.50 -35.29
C ALA A 588 -18.30 -43.02 -35.50
N VAL A 589 -19.43 -43.66 -35.79
CA VAL A 589 -19.46 -45.08 -36.17
C VAL A 589 -18.71 -45.30 -37.49
N LEU A 590 -18.92 -44.43 -38.48
CA LEU A 590 -18.18 -44.48 -39.75
C LEU A 590 -16.67 -44.28 -39.54
N GLY A 591 -16.27 -43.33 -38.68
CA GLY A 591 -14.87 -43.12 -38.33
C GLY A 591 -14.23 -44.32 -37.64
N ILE A 592 -14.94 -44.95 -36.69
CA ILE A 592 -14.46 -46.15 -35.99
C ILE A 592 -14.36 -47.33 -36.96
N THR A 593 -15.36 -47.57 -37.80
CA THR A 593 -15.33 -48.67 -38.79
C THR A 593 -14.26 -48.47 -39.86
N PHE A 594 -14.07 -47.23 -40.34
CA PHE A 594 -13.02 -46.89 -41.29
C PHE A 594 -11.62 -47.00 -40.66
N GLY A 595 -11.46 -46.58 -39.41
CA GLY A 595 -10.22 -46.75 -38.65
C GLY A 595 -9.87 -48.23 -38.46
N ALA A 596 -10.84 -49.06 -38.07
CA ALA A 596 -10.65 -50.51 -37.95
C ALA A 596 -10.29 -51.16 -39.28
N PHE A 597 -10.92 -50.74 -40.39
CA PHE A 597 -10.60 -51.21 -41.74
C PHE A 597 -9.17 -50.83 -42.16
N LEU A 598 -8.76 -49.57 -41.93
CA LEU A 598 -7.39 -49.11 -42.23
C LEU A 598 -6.34 -49.88 -41.42
N ILE A 599 -6.60 -50.12 -40.14
CA ILE A 599 -5.70 -50.92 -39.29
C ILE A 599 -5.59 -52.35 -39.85
N GLY A 600 -6.72 -52.97 -40.23
CA GLY A 600 -6.72 -54.29 -40.86
C GLY A 600 -5.95 -54.33 -42.19
N ALA A 601 -6.14 -53.33 -43.05
CA ALA A 601 -5.42 -53.22 -44.32
C ALA A 601 -3.91 -53.04 -44.13
N LEU A 602 -3.50 -52.19 -43.17
CA LEU A 602 -2.10 -51.96 -42.84
C LEU A 602 -1.43 -53.20 -42.23
N LEU A 603 -2.12 -53.92 -41.34
CA LEU A 603 -1.62 -55.17 -40.77
C LEU A 603 -1.49 -56.25 -41.85
N THR A 604 -2.43 -56.34 -42.78
CA THR A 604 -2.36 -57.28 -43.91
C THR A 604 -1.20 -56.92 -44.85
N ALA A 605 -1.00 -55.64 -45.14
CA ALA A 605 0.13 -55.17 -45.93
C ALA A 605 1.48 -55.44 -45.24
N ALA A 606 1.56 -55.24 -43.92
CA ALA A 606 2.75 -55.52 -43.13
C ALA A 606 3.06 -57.03 -43.08
N LEU A 607 2.04 -57.87 -42.88
CA LEU A 607 2.17 -59.33 -42.95
C LEU A 607 2.60 -59.80 -44.35
N TRP A 608 2.06 -59.19 -45.41
CA TRP A 608 2.46 -59.47 -46.79
C TRP A 608 3.90 -59.05 -47.07
N TYR A 609 4.31 -57.90 -46.54
CA TYR A 609 5.69 -57.41 -46.62
C TYR A 609 6.67 -58.34 -45.92
N ILE A 610 6.33 -58.79 -44.71
CA ILE A 610 7.10 -59.80 -43.97
C ILE A 610 7.13 -61.11 -44.76
N TYR A 611 6.01 -61.58 -45.30
CA TYR A 611 5.96 -62.79 -46.12
C TYR A 611 6.85 -62.69 -47.36
N LEU A 612 6.85 -61.54 -48.06
CA LEU A 612 7.71 -61.30 -49.22
C LEU A 612 9.21 -61.28 -48.87
N HIS A 613 9.59 -60.83 -47.66
CA HIS A 613 10.98 -60.70 -47.25
C HIS A 613 11.51 -61.88 -46.42
N THR A 614 10.63 -62.73 -45.90
CA THR A 614 11.01 -63.98 -45.21
C THR A 614 10.93 -65.20 -46.13
N ARG A 615 10.37 -65.06 -47.34
CA ARG A 615 10.35 -66.12 -48.35
C ARG A 615 11.72 -66.28 -49.00
N HIS A 616 12.42 -67.35 -48.62
CA HIS A 616 13.59 -67.85 -49.34
C HIS A 616 13.25 -68.21 -50.81
N PRO A 617 14.20 -68.02 -51.74
CA PRO A 617 14.01 -68.32 -53.16
C PRO A 617 13.99 -69.85 -53.40
N GLY A 618 12.84 -70.47 -53.21
CA GLY A 618 12.56 -71.83 -53.68
C GLY A 618 11.72 -71.76 -54.96
N LYS A 619 12.35 -72.07 -56.10
CA LYS A 619 11.79 -72.36 -57.44
C LYS A 619 10.29 -72.06 -57.66
N ARG A 620 10.01 -71.03 -58.49
CA ARG A 620 8.82 -70.99 -59.34
C ARG A 620 8.95 -72.03 -60.45
N GLU A 621 7.92 -72.85 -60.63
CA GLU A 621 7.62 -73.54 -61.88
C GLU A 621 6.48 -72.75 -62.58
N PRO A 622 6.47 -72.59 -63.92
CA PRO A 622 5.87 -71.44 -64.61
C PRO A 622 4.38 -71.65 -64.94
N VAL A 623 3.69 -70.55 -65.31
CA VAL A 623 2.86 -70.43 -66.54
C VAL A 623 2.05 -69.11 -66.59
N VAL A 624 2.41 -68.29 -67.60
CA VAL A 624 1.61 -67.54 -68.59
C VAL A 624 0.67 -66.38 -68.18
N ALA A 625 1.15 -65.17 -68.52
CA ALA A 625 0.58 -64.05 -69.31
C ALA A 625 -0.94 -63.74 -69.33
N VAL A 626 -1.29 -62.45 -69.31
CA VAL A 626 -1.66 -61.67 -70.51
C VAL A 626 -1.74 -60.17 -70.15
N ALA A 627 -1.43 -59.36 -71.17
CA ALA A 627 -1.03 -57.95 -71.16
C ALA A 627 -2.12 -56.91 -70.83
N ALA A 628 -1.62 -55.74 -70.44
CA ALA A 628 -2.28 -54.43 -70.47
C ALA A 628 -2.41 -53.90 -71.94
N PRO A 629 -2.57 -52.59 -72.25
CA PRO A 629 -2.97 -51.41 -71.46
C PRO A 629 -3.89 -50.40 -72.21
N ALA A 630 -4.13 -49.25 -71.56
CA ALA A 630 -4.11 -47.87 -72.09
C ALA A 630 -5.39 -47.22 -72.67
N SER A 631 -5.82 -46.15 -71.96
CA SER A 631 -6.23 -44.78 -72.40
C SER A 631 -6.87 -44.63 -73.78
N SER A 632 -7.98 -43.91 -73.99
CA SER A 632 -8.32 -42.52 -73.62
C SER A 632 -9.63 -42.20 -74.37
N GLU A 633 -10.44 -41.24 -73.91
CA GLU A 633 -11.00 -40.15 -74.76
C GLU A 633 -12.07 -39.35 -74.03
N SER A 634 -11.96 -38.03 -74.18
CA SER A 634 -12.94 -37.01 -73.84
C SER A 634 -14.07 -36.95 -74.87
N SER A 635 -15.32 -36.74 -74.46
CA SER A 635 -16.30 -35.97 -75.25
C SER A 635 -17.59 -35.71 -74.47
N SER A 636 -18.31 -34.70 -74.94
CA SER A 636 -19.35 -33.92 -74.28
C SER A 636 -20.80 -34.38 -74.58
N THR A 637 -21.72 -33.70 -73.90
CA THR A 637 -23.14 -33.40 -74.23
C THR A 637 -24.24 -34.47 -74.05
N ASN A 638 -25.16 -34.15 -73.12
CA ASN A 638 -26.63 -34.34 -73.09
C ASN A 638 -27.30 -35.35 -74.04
N HIS A 639 -28.20 -36.19 -73.52
CA HIS A 639 -29.67 -35.99 -73.55
C HIS A 639 -30.42 -37.20 -72.94
N SER A 640 -31.29 -36.91 -71.96
CA SER A 640 -32.73 -37.26 -71.85
C SER A 640 -33.29 -38.69 -72.01
N ILE A 641 -34.43 -38.89 -71.32
CA ILE A 641 -35.48 -39.93 -71.44
C ILE A 641 -35.30 -41.09 -70.42
N GLY A 642 -36.30 -41.48 -69.61
CA GLY A 642 -37.74 -41.24 -69.72
C GLY A 642 -38.58 -41.61 -68.49
N SER A 643 -39.81 -41.11 -68.61
CA SER A 643 -41.01 -41.09 -67.77
C SER A 643 -41.47 -42.37 -67.07
N THR A 644 -42.22 -42.19 -65.97
CA THR A 644 -43.61 -42.66 -65.72
C THR A 644 -44.11 -41.96 -64.43
N GLN A 645 -45.12 -41.08 -64.49
CA GLN A 645 -46.57 -41.36 -64.25
C GLN A 645 -46.82 -41.73 -62.76
N SER A 646 -47.57 -41.01 -61.90
CA SER A 646 -48.89 -40.34 -62.05
C SER A 646 -49.15 -39.40 -60.86
N THR A 647 -49.95 -38.35 -61.06
CA THR A 647 -50.74 -37.54 -60.08
C THR A 647 -51.94 -38.36 -59.52
N PRO A 648 -52.85 -37.89 -58.60
CA PRO A 648 -53.15 -36.50 -58.18
C PRO A 648 -53.57 -36.23 -56.70
N CYS A 649 -53.76 -34.92 -56.41
CA CYS A 649 -54.73 -34.26 -55.50
C CYS A 649 -55.00 -34.79 -54.09
N SER A 650 -54.84 -33.92 -53.07
CA SER A 650 -55.98 -33.20 -52.45
C SER A 650 -55.57 -32.36 -51.24
N THR A 651 -56.20 -31.20 -51.17
CA THR A 651 -56.38 -30.26 -50.06
C THR A 651 -56.99 -30.89 -48.80
N SER A 652 -56.60 -30.42 -47.61
CA SER A 652 -57.56 -30.11 -46.54
C SER A 652 -56.94 -29.22 -45.44
N SER A 653 -57.64 -28.11 -45.20
CA SER A 653 -57.53 -27.17 -44.08
C SER A 653 -57.98 -27.78 -42.72
N MET A 654 -57.95 -26.92 -41.69
CA MET A 654 -58.49 -27.05 -40.32
C MET A 654 -57.43 -27.48 -39.30
N ALA A 655 -57.24 -26.83 -38.16
CA ALA A 655 -57.86 -25.65 -37.55
C ALA A 655 -56.87 -25.08 -36.52
#